data_AF-A0A942ETN6-F1
#
_entry.id   AF-A0A942ETN6-F1
#
_cell.length_a   1.000
_cell.length_b   1.000
_cell.length_c   1.000
_cell.angle_alpha   90.00
_cell.angle_beta   90.00
_cell.angle_gamma   90.00
#
_symmetry.space_group_name_H-M   'P 1'
#
loop_
_entity.id
_entity.type
_entity.pdbx_description
1 polymer ?
#
loop_
_entity_poly.entity_id
_entity_poly.type
_entity_poly.pdbx_seq_one_letter_code
_entity_poly.pdbx_strand_id
1 'polypeptide(L)'
;MSVEDKNPVAARLTEHTTATKGTQALDPSSAEGRTSSIGSRVLGQKGGASPSASSLASDRITSQSEVAPSERVSPPVSFRLEGVSSIEADTFVRENTSRRLGPDLILPSETGRLQEIGGVYRIRQNQDTKDAFRTKLIDDLHTNWVNLFGVTKADELKAEFLKCADKFNENGLGVFADLLSKEDFQKLIDSYGEILDTAGNKTWLHSFVDLRSHPNFLMNPEFNEAFLHPLNIALIAYKVGGPIRMTDARAKDVAPMAAVTLDNMLHIDNNPYVAEFKQTTFWKQGEPVGPNGQCFVCLPGTQGCPRASDGVIIDGKPVPFGELEDDARAALISKSGSPPIFYTTEAGSVFRTESELNKAIEAQNAIKGCETPVVVALRDPSVITATAETGNLVHHRYRVEGEASKDSRSCLLIAFHAVDDDPGQLITPDRLAAAKAQVGASDLATFLLGRHDRGEAGINETFVSALTVEAAKMGGTLETLKANEAATSGPRYLTPEAKALPPAEVAEWRESVLHGPGTEAIKRNQRILTEGESLSHAEFATKIKKLMAYDKTGVLELILYSDGREEKRKWARNQIRELRLEIPGETANPNDPRPPSLDQRFAIWTEYLATPATEDLLDKNALAELATQMEAISQKHIDQGTVPSDELRQKVGPEFVLPATGQLIRDLGVAIQNCSNREAFISTGLFMFWACDTLMRVLPDTAPEKADLVRIGAQLLKHYVAVSALVEKQVVARDGDTGENID
;
A
#
# COMPACT_ATOMS: atom_id res chain seq x y z
N MET A 1 22.40 -10.16 55.33
CA MET A 1 22.13 -11.24 56.30
C MET A 1 21.78 -12.46 55.47
N SER A 2 22.79 -13.26 55.08
CA SER A 2 23.11 -14.60 55.65
C SER A 2 21.92 -15.56 55.48
N VAL A 3 22.00 -16.67 54.75
CA VAL A 3 22.85 -17.86 54.94
C VAL A 3 22.67 -18.77 53.69
N GLU A 4 23.76 -19.24 53.06
CA GLU A 4 24.20 -20.65 52.79
C GLU A 4 23.10 -21.67 52.37
N ASP A 5 23.28 -22.57 51.39
CA ASP A 5 24.29 -23.62 51.27
C ASP A 5 24.33 -24.20 49.82
N LYS A 6 25.53 -24.34 49.23
CA LYS A 6 26.26 -25.60 48.92
C LYS A 6 25.58 -26.65 47.99
N ASN A 7 26.07 -26.67 46.73
CA ASN A 7 26.61 -27.79 45.90
C ASN A 7 26.80 -29.19 46.58
N PRO A 8 27.09 -30.34 45.90
CA PRO A 8 27.49 -30.58 44.48
C PRO A 8 27.16 -32.00 43.86
N VAL A 9 27.79 -32.33 42.70
CA VAL A 9 28.21 -33.68 42.17
C VAL A 9 27.12 -34.55 41.49
N ALA A 10 27.37 -35.46 40.52
CA ALA A 10 28.20 -35.62 39.33
C ALA A 10 27.84 -37.00 38.70
N ALA A 11 28.00 -37.11 37.38
CA ALA A 11 28.53 -38.26 36.63
C ALA A 11 27.72 -39.57 36.37
N ARG A 12 27.81 -39.96 35.07
CA ARG A 12 27.97 -41.30 34.45
C ARG A 12 26.75 -42.07 33.91
N LEU A 13 26.74 -42.16 32.57
CA LEU A 13 26.88 -43.37 31.72
C LEU A 13 26.17 -44.66 32.18
N THR A 14 25.30 -45.19 31.32
CA THR A 14 25.38 -46.59 30.83
C THR A 14 24.56 -46.78 29.56
N GLU A 15 25.21 -47.36 28.55
CA GLU A 15 24.61 -48.06 27.42
C GLU A 15 23.87 -49.32 27.89
N HIS A 16 22.81 -49.73 27.19
CA HIS A 16 22.59 -51.14 26.89
C HIS A 16 21.71 -51.34 25.64
N THR A 17 22.33 -51.98 24.66
CA THR A 17 21.77 -52.66 23.49
C THR A 17 20.90 -53.86 23.85
N THR A 18 19.86 -54.12 23.06
CA THR A 18 19.49 -55.49 22.62
C THR A 18 18.92 -55.47 21.21
N ALA A 19 19.34 -56.46 20.43
CA ALA A 19 19.08 -56.66 19.01
C ALA A 19 18.35 -58.00 18.78
N THR A 20 17.60 -58.11 17.68
CA THR A 20 17.34 -59.35 16.90
C THR A 20 16.69 -58.91 15.56
N LYS A 21 17.37 -58.97 14.41
CA LYS A 21 17.54 -60.08 13.43
C LYS A 21 16.22 -60.61 12.82
N GLY A 22 16.06 -60.79 11.50
CA GLY A 22 17.06 -60.95 10.43
C GLY A 22 16.55 -60.67 8.99
N THR A 23 17.49 -60.43 8.05
CA THR A 23 17.90 -61.29 6.91
C THR A 23 16.91 -61.31 5.73
N GLN A 24 17.24 -61.05 4.45
CA GLN A 24 18.44 -61.34 3.63
C GLN A 24 18.47 -60.40 2.39
N ALA A 25 19.61 -59.79 2.05
CA ALA A 25 20.50 -60.05 0.88
C ALA A 25 19.87 -59.74 -0.50
N LEU A 26 20.45 -58.93 -1.40
CA LEU A 26 21.82 -58.99 -1.94
C LEU A 26 22.31 -57.60 -2.45
N ASP A 27 23.56 -57.28 -2.07
CA ASP A 27 24.53 -56.37 -2.74
C ASP A 27 25.42 -57.29 -3.67
N PRO A 28 26.45 -56.85 -4.43
CA PRO A 28 27.05 -55.51 -4.46
C PRO A 28 27.59 -54.98 -5.80
N SER A 29 28.03 -53.72 -5.72
CA SER A 29 29.31 -53.15 -6.20
C SER A 29 29.13 -51.91 -7.08
N SER A 30 29.88 -50.82 -6.91
CA SER A 30 30.83 -50.40 -5.88
C SER A 30 31.23 -48.94 -6.15
N ALA A 31 31.27 -48.15 -5.06
CA ALA A 31 32.24 -47.10 -4.71
C ALA A 31 32.61 -46.02 -5.75
N GLU A 32 32.22 -44.76 -5.51
CA GLU A 32 33.04 -43.68 -4.88
C GLU A 32 34.15 -43.16 -5.81
N GLY A 33 34.39 -41.88 -6.03
CA GLY A 33 34.03 -40.69 -5.26
C GLY A 33 35.26 -39.78 -5.19
N ARG A 34 35.11 -38.54 -5.68
CA ARG A 34 35.89 -37.32 -5.38
C ARG A 34 37.41 -37.30 -5.69
N THR A 35 37.87 -36.28 -6.42
CA THR A 35 38.50 -35.06 -5.85
C THR A 35 39.25 -34.23 -6.91
N SER A 36 39.33 -32.94 -6.61
CA SER A 36 40.14 -31.83 -7.13
C SER A 36 41.54 -32.13 -7.67
N SER A 37 41.99 -31.36 -8.66
CA SER A 37 43.01 -30.28 -8.52
C SER A 37 43.83 -30.04 -9.81
N ILE A 38 44.04 -28.74 -10.08
CA ILE A 38 45.29 -28.06 -10.47
C ILE A 38 46.28 -28.84 -11.36
N GLY A 39 46.60 -28.28 -12.53
CA GLY A 39 47.77 -28.71 -13.30
C GLY A 39 47.97 -27.94 -14.60
N SER A 40 48.90 -27.00 -14.56
CA SER A 40 49.41 -26.17 -15.65
C SER A 40 50.33 -26.91 -16.63
N ARG A 41 50.73 -26.20 -17.69
CA ARG A 41 51.82 -26.44 -18.68
C ARG A 41 51.45 -27.18 -19.98
N VAL A 42 52.00 -26.90 -21.16
CA VAL A 42 52.75 -25.78 -21.80
C VAL A 42 53.23 -26.33 -23.17
N LEU A 43 53.25 -25.47 -24.20
CA LEU A 43 54.10 -25.46 -25.43
C LEU A 43 53.95 -26.50 -26.57
N GLY A 44 54.03 -25.94 -27.79
CA GLY A 44 54.47 -26.56 -29.06
C GLY A 44 53.49 -26.23 -30.21
N GLN A 45 53.52 -25.08 -30.91
CA GLN A 45 54.53 -24.43 -31.78
C GLN A 45 54.88 -25.16 -33.10
N LYS A 46 54.69 -24.41 -34.21
CA LYS A 46 55.22 -24.53 -35.60
C LYS A 46 54.52 -25.56 -36.50
N GLY A 47 54.22 -25.32 -37.78
CA GLY A 47 54.42 -24.27 -38.80
C GLY A 47 53.69 -24.81 -40.07
N GLY A 48 53.45 -24.16 -41.21
CA GLY A 48 53.88 -22.96 -41.90
C GLY A 48 53.56 -23.18 -43.40
N ALA A 49 53.56 -22.09 -44.18
CA ALA A 49 53.55 -22.00 -45.65
C ALA A 49 52.20 -21.89 -46.40
N SER A 50 51.90 -20.65 -46.81
CA SER A 50 51.15 -20.21 -48.01
C SER A 50 51.99 -20.45 -49.31
N PRO A 51 51.70 -19.90 -50.52
CA PRO A 51 50.53 -19.11 -51.00
C PRO A 51 50.05 -19.46 -52.44
N SER A 52 48.91 -18.90 -52.87
CA SER A 52 48.77 -18.29 -54.22
C SER A 52 47.48 -17.48 -54.36
N ALA A 53 47.59 -16.34 -55.03
CA ALA A 53 46.63 -15.24 -55.13
C ALA A 53 45.93 -15.14 -56.49
N SER A 54 44.79 -14.43 -56.51
CA SER A 54 44.29 -13.55 -57.61
C SER A 54 43.01 -12.85 -57.11
N SER A 55 43.01 -11.60 -56.64
CA SER A 55 43.14 -10.28 -57.33
C SER A 55 41.89 -9.81 -58.08
N LEU A 56 41.56 -8.52 -57.86
CA LEU A 56 40.64 -7.58 -58.52
C LEU A 56 39.43 -7.21 -57.64
N ALA A 57 39.13 -5.95 -57.32
CA ALA A 57 39.82 -4.67 -57.52
C ALA A 57 39.20 -3.68 -56.52
N SER A 58 40.02 -2.76 -56.02
CA SER A 58 39.65 -1.64 -55.16
C SER A 58 39.86 -0.36 -55.97
N ASP A 59 38.92 0.59 -55.89
CA ASP A 59 39.25 2.00 -56.12
C ASP A 59 38.73 2.83 -54.94
N ARG A 60 39.67 3.57 -54.36
CA ARG A 60 39.55 4.47 -53.21
C ARG A 60 39.05 5.83 -53.68
N ILE A 61 38.27 6.50 -52.84
CA ILE A 61 38.55 7.90 -52.46
C ILE A 61 38.45 8.02 -50.94
N THR A 62 39.59 8.29 -50.32
CA THR A 62 39.79 8.69 -48.92
C THR A 62 39.69 10.21 -48.79
N SER A 63 38.91 10.71 -47.84
CA SER A 63 39.34 11.71 -46.85
C SER A 63 38.15 12.19 -45.99
N GLN A 64 38.02 11.68 -44.77
CA GLN A 64 37.44 12.47 -43.68
C GLN A 64 38.37 12.36 -42.48
N SER A 65 38.76 13.53 -41.99
CA SER A 65 39.53 13.77 -40.80
C SER A 65 38.89 13.10 -39.59
N GLU A 66 39.70 12.40 -38.81
CA GLU A 66 39.40 12.07 -37.42
C GLU A 66 39.13 13.36 -36.65
N VAL A 67 37.84 13.65 -36.44
CA VAL A 67 37.38 14.59 -35.42
C VAL A 67 36.98 13.71 -34.24
N ALA A 68 37.72 13.82 -33.14
CA ALA A 68 37.31 13.26 -31.86
C ALA A 68 35.86 13.69 -31.57
N PRO A 69 35.00 12.83 -30.99
CA PRO A 69 33.63 13.22 -30.69
C PRO A 69 33.71 14.37 -29.68
N SER A 70 33.43 15.59 -30.15
CA SER A 70 33.20 16.71 -29.25
C SER A 70 31.97 16.34 -28.43
N GLU A 71 32.13 16.14 -27.12
CA GLU A 71 31.01 16.19 -26.20
C GLU A 71 30.25 17.49 -26.51
N ARG A 72 29.07 17.38 -27.13
CA ARG A 72 28.17 18.52 -27.23
C ARG A 72 27.73 18.80 -25.79
N VAL A 73 28.42 19.74 -25.15
CA VAL A 73 28.00 20.28 -23.87
C VAL A 73 26.64 20.95 -24.11
N SER A 74 25.56 20.30 -23.68
CA SER A 74 24.23 20.90 -23.73
C SER A 74 24.26 22.24 -22.99
N PRO A 75 23.61 23.29 -23.51
CA PRO A 75 23.57 24.57 -22.83
C PRO A 75 22.95 24.41 -21.43
N PRO A 76 23.37 25.22 -20.45
CA PRO A 76 22.83 25.14 -19.10
C PRO A 76 21.31 25.44 -19.12
N VAL A 77 20.58 24.71 -18.29
CA VAL A 77 19.14 24.87 -18.09
C VAL A 77 18.93 25.83 -16.93
N SER A 78 18.01 26.79 -17.10
CA SER A 78 17.62 27.72 -16.04
C SER A 78 16.31 27.23 -15.42
N PHE A 79 16.26 27.03 -14.10
CA PHE A 79 14.99 26.73 -13.42
C PHE A 79 14.24 28.03 -13.12
N ARG A 80 13.68 28.64 -14.17
CA ARG A 80 12.91 29.88 -14.09
C ARG A 80 11.83 29.88 -15.15
N LEU A 81 10.61 30.23 -14.74
CA LEU A 81 9.53 30.54 -15.65
C LEU A 81 9.52 32.05 -15.95
N GLU A 82 9.99 32.41 -17.14
CA GLU A 82 9.97 33.79 -17.62
C GLU A 82 8.57 34.19 -18.10
N GLY A 83 8.29 35.49 -18.15
CA GLY A 83 7.04 36.01 -18.73
C GLY A 83 5.76 35.85 -17.91
N VAL A 84 5.79 35.16 -16.75
CA VAL A 84 4.62 34.98 -15.87
C VAL A 84 4.80 35.73 -14.55
N SER A 85 3.91 36.64 -14.21
CA SER A 85 3.89 37.33 -12.91
C SER A 85 3.42 36.41 -11.76
N SER A 86 3.65 36.81 -10.50
CA SER A 86 3.13 36.06 -9.34
C SER A 86 1.59 36.00 -9.33
N ILE A 87 0.92 37.06 -9.78
CA ILE A 87 -0.55 37.14 -9.87
C ILE A 87 -1.08 36.16 -10.94
N GLU A 88 -0.43 36.09 -12.10
CA GLU A 88 -0.78 35.13 -13.16
C GLU A 88 -0.53 33.69 -12.69
N ALA A 89 0.54 33.45 -11.92
CA ALA A 89 0.81 32.16 -11.30
C ALA A 89 -0.29 31.73 -10.33
N ASP A 90 -0.70 32.62 -9.41
CA ASP A 90 -1.78 32.37 -8.46
C ASP A 90 -3.12 32.13 -9.17
N THR A 91 -3.37 32.89 -10.24
CA THR A 91 -4.58 32.72 -11.07
C THR A 91 -4.59 31.37 -11.77
N PHE A 92 -3.48 30.97 -12.38
CA PHE A 92 -3.35 29.67 -13.04
C PHE A 92 -3.62 28.51 -12.06
N VAL A 93 -3.00 28.52 -10.87
CA VAL A 93 -3.24 27.47 -9.87
C VAL A 93 -4.71 27.47 -9.45
N ARG A 94 -5.27 28.64 -9.12
CA ARG A 94 -6.65 28.77 -8.65
C ARG A 94 -7.69 28.30 -9.68
N GLU A 95 -7.49 28.58 -10.96
CA GLU A 95 -8.42 28.16 -12.04
C GLU A 95 -8.37 26.64 -12.30
N ASN A 96 -7.21 26.04 -12.05
CA ASN A 96 -6.96 24.61 -12.24
C ASN A 96 -7.21 23.76 -10.99
N THR A 97 -7.51 24.40 -9.85
CA THR A 97 -7.93 23.71 -8.63
C THR A 97 -9.36 24.09 -8.27
N SER A 98 -10.25 23.11 -8.06
CA SER A 98 -11.66 23.32 -7.73
C SER A 98 -11.96 22.89 -6.28
N ARG A 99 -13.23 22.99 -5.87
CA ARG A 99 -13.68 22.51 -4.56
C ARG A 99 -13.53 20.98 -4.49
N ARG A 100 -13.02 20.48 -3.36
CA ARG A 100 -12.86 19.04 -3.06
C ARG A 100 -14.16 18.27 -3.28
N LEU A 101 -14.04 17.11 -3.90
CA LEU A 101 -15.13 16.15 -4.08
C LEU A 101 -14.99 15.05 -3.04
N GLY A 102 -15.98 14.87 -2.17
CA GLY A 102 -15.94 13.83 -1.15
C GLY A 102 -17.18 13.87 -0.26
N PRO A 103 -17.65 12.74 0.26
CA PRO A 103 -18.73 12.72 1.23
C PRO A 103 -18.24 13.43 2.48
N ASP A 104 -19.03 14.38 2.95
CA ASP A 104 -18.92 14.77 4.35
C ASP A 104 -19.24 13.54 5.22
N LEU A 105 -18.53 13.37 6.34
CA LEU A 105 -19.03 12.51 7.42
C LEU A 105 -20.44 12.98 7.76
N ILE A 106 -21.42 12.08 7.65
CA ILE A 106 -22.81 12.42 7.93
C ILE A 106 -23.01 12.23 9.42
N LEU A 107 -23.34 13.32 10.11
CA LEU A 107 -23.63 13.25 11.53
C LEU A 107 -24.83 12.31 11.74
N PRO A 108 -24.90 11.54 12.84
CA PRO A 108 -26.05 10.68 13.12
C PRO A 108 -27.41 11.41 13.05
N SER A 109 -27.43 12.72 13.37
CA SER A 109 -28.58 13.61 13.26
C SER A 109 -29.03 13.93 11.83
N GLU A 110 -28.17 13.70 10.83
CA GLU A 110 -28.41 14.00 9.42
C GLU A 110 -28.88 12.75 8.63
N THR A 111 -29.06 11.61 9.31
CA THR A 111 -29.45 10.34 8.72
C THR A 111 -30.83 10.34 8.05
N GLY A 112 -31.75 11.23 8.44
CA GLY A 112 -33.02 11.42 7.74
C GLY A 112 -32.83 11.82 6.27
N ARG A 113 -31.79 12.60 5.97
CA ARG A 113 -31.44 13.06 4.62
C ARG A 113 -30.89 11.93 3.73
N LEU A 114 -30.32 10.88 4.32
CA LEU A 114 -29.83 9.69 3.61
C LEU A 114 -30.98 8.84 3.05
N GLN A 115 -32.07 8.72 3.81
CA GLN A 115 -33.27 7.99 3.38
C GLN A 115 -33.99 8.70 2.22
N GLU A 116 -33.97 10.04 2.20
CA GLU A 116 -34.60 10.86 1.16
C GLU A 116 -33.87 10.80 -0.20
N ILE A 117 -32.55 10.56 -0.21
CA ILE A 117 -31.74 10.49 -1.44
C ILE A 117 -31.48 9.07 -1.95
N GLY A 118 -32.07 8.04 -1.31
CA GLY A 118 -31.98 6.65 -1.75
C GLY A 118 -30.60 6.00 -1.59
N GLY A 119 -29.72 6.57 -0.77
CA GLY A 119 -28.38 6.03 -0.52
C GLY A 119 -28.45 4.75 0.33
N VAL A 120 -27.83 3.67 -0.16
CA VAL A 120 -27.76 2.40 0.58
C VAL A 120 -26.34 2.17 1.07
N TYR A 121 -26.19 2.07 2.39
CA TYR A 121 -24.97 1.63 3.05
C TYR A 121 -24.76 0.14 2.75
N ARG A 122 -23.89 -0.19 1.78
CA ARG A 122 -23.69 -1.58 1.28
C ARG A 122 -23.41 -2.59 2.39
N ILE A 123 -22.73 -2.15 3.46
CA ILE A 123 -22.36 -2.97 4.63
C ILE A 123 -23.58 -3.59 5.33
N ARG A 124 -24.78 -3.01 5.20
CA ARG A 124 -26.02 -3.51 5.83
C ARG A 124 -26.88 -4.41 4.92
N GLN A 125 -26.42 -4.78 3.73
CA GLN A 125 -27.13 -5.76 2.90
C GLN A 125 -26.94 -7.19 3.43
N ASN A 126 -27.93 -8.06 3.16
CA ASN A 126 -27.94 -9.49 3.49
C ASN A 126 -27.71 -9.80 4.99
N GLN A 127 -28.28 -9.00 5.88
CA GLN A 127 -28.10 -9.15 7.33
C GLN A 127 -28.48 -10.55 7.82
N ASP A 128 -29.58 -11.13 7.33
CA ASP A 128 -30.00 -12.49 7.69
C ASP A 128 -28.95 -13.55 7.33
N THR A 129 -28.33 -13.44 6.16
CA THR A 129 -27.24 -14.32 5.72
C THR A 129 -26.01 -14.17 6.62
N LYS A 130 -25.68 -12.92 6.97
CA LYS A 130 -24.56 -12.61 7.86
C LYS A 130 -24.78 -13.16 9.27
N ASP A 131 -25.99 -13.05 9.80
CA ASP A 131 -26.35 -13.57 11.12
C ASP A 131 -26.41 -15.10 11.14
N ALA A 132 -26.86 -15.73 10.05
CA ALA A 132 -26.78 -17.17 9.88
C ALA A 132 -25.32 -17.66 9.88
N PHE A 133 -24.42 -16.97 9.18
CA PHE A 133 -22.99 -17.28 9.21
C PHE A 133 -22.38 -17.14 10.62
N ARG A 134 -22.67 -16.04 11.32
CA ARG A 134 -22.20 -15.81 12.71
C ARG A 134 -22.62 -16.93 13.64
N THR A 135 -23.89 -17.33 13.56
CA THR A 135 -24.45 -18.42 14.36
C THR A 135 -23.71 -19.72 14.06
N LYS A 136 -23.57 -20.08 12.77
CA LYS A 136 -22.86 -21.28 12.35
C LYS A 136 -21.40 -21.31 12.82
N LEU A 137 -20.66 -20.21 12.67
CA LEU A 137 -19.28 -20.11 13.09
C LEU A 137 -19.13 -20.38 14.60
N ILE A 138 -19.97 -19.75 15.41
CA ILE A 138 -19.93 -19.92 16.87
C ILE A 138 -20.32 -21.33 17.29
N ASP A 139 -21.36 -21.91 16.69
CA ASP A 139 -21.84 -23.24 17.05
C ASP A 139 -20.84 -24.34 16.66
N ASP A 140 -20.20 -24.21 15.49
CA ASP A 140 -19.19 -25.17 15.03
C ASP A 140 -17.90 -25.07 15.88
N LEU A 141 -17.48 -23.85 16.26
CA LEU A 141 -16.35 -23.65 17.19
C LEU A 141 -16.66 -24.22 18.57
N HIS A 142 -17.85 -23.93 19.11
CA HIS A 142 -18.29 -24.43 20.41
C HIS A 142 -18.34 -25.96 20.42
N THR A 143 -18.93 -26.57 19.40
CA THR A 143 -18.97 -28.04 19.25
C THR A 143 -17.58 -28.65 19.28
N ASN A 144 -16.61 -28.04 18.58
CA ASN A 144 -15.22 -28.50 18.62
C ASN A 144 -14.58 -28.33 20.00
N TRP A 145 -14.81 -27.19 20.68
CA TRP A 145 -14.33 -27.01 22.05
C TRP A 145 -14.97 -27.96 23.05
N VAL A 146 -16.25 -28.33 22.88
CA VAL A 146 -16.89 -29.36 23.71
C VAL A 146 -16.16 -30.70 23.56
N ASN A 147 -15.83 -31.08 22.32
CA ASN A 147 -15.12 -32.33 22.03
C ASN A 147 -13.69 -32.32 22.59
N LEU A 148 -13.01 -31.17 22.57
CA LEU A 148 -11.62 -31.04 23.01
C LEU A 148 -11.47 -30.84 24.52
N PHE A 149 -12.35 -30.05 25.14
CA PHE A 149 -12.15 -29.51 26.50
C PHE A 149 -13.34 -29.77 27.43
N GLY A 150 -14.45 -30.33 26.92
CA GLY A 150 -15.69 -30.53 27.68
C GLY A 150 -16.59 -29.31 27.72
N VAL A 151 -17.87 -29.53 28.04
CA VAL A 151 -18.95 -28.52 27.93
C VAL A 151 -18.67 -27.25 28.72
N THR A 152 -18.32 -27.37 30.00
CA THR A 152 -18.10 -26.20 30.87
C THR A 152 -16.99 -25.30 30.31
N LYS A 153 -15.89 -25.89 29.85
CA LYS A 153 -14.78 -25.11 29.32
C LYS A 153 -15.13 -24.49 27.97
N ALA A 154 -15.84 -25.22 27.11
CA ALA A 154 -16.33 -24.70 25.83
C ALA A 154 -17.25 -23.49 26.00
N ASP A 155 -18.13 -23.51 27.01
CA ASP A 155 -18.99 -22.37 27.35
C ASP A 155 -18.17 -21.14 27.78
N GLU A 156 -17.13 -21.34 28.58
CA GLU A 156 -16.21 -20.27 28.97
C GLU A 156 -15.45 -19.68 27.76
N LEU A 157 -14.96 -20.54 26.87
CA LEU A 157 -14.25 -20.13 25.66
C LEU A 157 -15.16 -19.33 24.72
N LYS A 158 -16.41 -19.80 24.53
CA LYS A 158 -17.44 -19.08 23.76
C LYS A 158 -17.72 -17.71 24.36
N ALA A 159 -17.87 -17.61 25.69
CA ALA A 159 -18.09 -16.34 26.36
C ALA A 159 -16.91 -15.38 26.17
N GLU A 160 -15.66 -15.85 26.29
CA GLU A 160 -14.47 -15.01 26.10
C GLU A 160 -14.29 -14.58 24.64
N PHE A 161 -14.60 -15.46 23.67
CA PHE A 161 -14.63 -15.10 22.25
C PHE A 161 -15.62 -13.97 21.98
N LEU A 162 -16.86 -14.11 22.46
CA LEU A 162 -17.90 -13.09 22.27
C LEU A 162 -17.54 -11.78 22.97
N LYS A 163 -16.92 -11.83 24.15
CA LYS A 163 -16.38 -10.63 24.82
C LYS A 163 -15.32 -9.92 23.97
N CYS A 164 -14.43 -10.66 23.30
CA CYS A 164 -13.46 -10.07 22.36
C CYS A 164 -14.16 -9.47 21.13
N ALA A 165 -15.14 -10.18 20.57
CA ALA A 165 -15.92 -9.72 19.42
C ALA A 165 -16.71 -8.43 19.72
N ASP A 166 -17.32 -8.33 20.90
CA ASP A 166 -18.06 -7.14 21.33
C ASP A 166 -17.14 -5.93 21.46
N LYS A 167 -15.97 -6.10 22.10
CA LYS A 167 -14.95 -5.03 22.21
C LYS A 167 -14.44 -4.59 20.84
N PHE A 168 -14.21 -5.53 19.93
CA PHE A 168 -13.80 -5.21 18.57
C PHE A 168 -14.91 -4.47 17.80
N ASN A 169 -16.16 -4.89 17.96
CA ASN A 169 -17.31 -4.24 17.32
C ASN A 169 -17.53 -2.81 17.81
N GLU A 170 -17.48 -2.59 19.13
CA GLU A 170 -17.65 -1.30 19.77
C GLU A 170 -16.62 -0.28 19.29
N ASN A 171 -15.36 -0.69 19.20
CA ASN A 171 -14.26 0.22 18.91
C ASN A 171 -13.83 0.28 17.45
N GLY A 172 -14.21 -0.72 16.65
CA GLY A 172 -13.68 -0.89 15.29
C GLY A 172 -12.21 -1.30 15.27
N LEU A 173 -11.66 -1.65 16.44
CA LEU A 173 -10.25 -1.95 16.67
C LEU A 173 -10.11 -3.12 17.67
N GLY A 174 -9.50 -4.20 17.24
CA GLY A 174 -9.05 -5.32 18.09
C GLY A 174 -7.52 -5.30 18.20
N VAL A 175 -6.98 -5.47 19.41
CA VAL A 175 -5.55 -5.32 19.64
C VAL A 175 -5.03 -6.48 20.48
N PHE A 176 -4.09 -7.23 19.91
CA PHE A 176 -3.38 -8.29 20.60
C PHE A 176 -1.92 -7.90 20.83
N ALA A 177 -1.38 -8.23 21.99
CA ALA A 177 0.03 -8.13 22.30
C ALA A 177 0.65 -9.51 22.49
N ASP A 178 1.92 -9.67 22.12
CA ASP A 178 2.73 -10.88 22.35
C ASP A 178 2.03 -12.18 21.91
N LEU A 179 1.38 -12.18 20.73
CA LEU A 179 0.83 -13.42 20.14
C LEU A 179 1.92 -14.46 19.86
N LEU A 180 3.15 -14.00 19.60
CA LEU A 180 4.35 -14.83 19.55
C LEU A 180 5.24 -14.53 20.75
N SER A 181 6.04 -15.53 21.14
CA SER A 181 7.16 -15.33 22.05
C SER A 181 8.17 -14.36 21.42
N LYS A 182 8.97 -13.66 22.24
CA LYS A 182 10.03 -12.77 21.73
C LYS A 182 11.06 -13.52 20.86
N GLU A 183 11.34 -14.78 21.19
CA GLU A 183 12.28 -15.62 20.45
C GLU A 183 11.73 -15.99 19.07
N ASP A 184 10.47 -16.42 19.00
CA ASP A 184 9.84 -16.77 17.72
C ASP A 184 9.58 -15.52 16.87
N PHE A 185 9.24 -14.40 17.51
CA PHE A 185 9.11 -13.14 16.80
C PHE A 185 10.45 -12.65 16.23
N GLN A 186 11.59 -12.92 16.89
CA GLN A 186 12.91 -12.60 16.33
C GLN A 186 13.18 -13.35 15.01
N LYS A 187 12.77 -14.63 14.90
CA LYS A 187 12.91 -15.40 13.64
C LYS A 187 12.12 -14.75 12.50
N LEU A 188 10.92 -14.24 12.80
CA LEU A 188 10.13 -13.46 11.86
C LEU A 188 10.86 -12.17 11.46
N ILE A 189 11.44 -11.43 12.42
CA ILE A 189 12.21 -10.21 12.16
C ILE A 189 13.39 -10.49 11.23
N ASP A 190 14.13 -11.57 11.47
CA ASP A 190 15.31 -11.92 10.67
C ASP A 190 14.90 -12.21 9.22
N SER A 191 13.87 -13.04 9.01
CA SER A 191 13.35 -13.34 7.66
C SER A 191 12.74 -12.11 6.98
N TYR A 192 12.05 -11.26 7.75
CA TYR A 192 11.52 -9.99 7.28
C TYR A 192 12.64 -9.05 6.82
N GLY A 193 13.72 -8.95 7.60
CA GLY A 193 14.88 -8.11 7.30
C GLY A 193 15.55 -8.51 6.00
N GLU A 194 15.76 -9.81 5.77
CA GLU A 194 16.30 -10.33 4.51
C GLU A 194 15.44 -9.95 3.30
N ILE A 195 14.10 -10.03 3.44
CA ILE A 195 13.17 -9.63 2.38
C ILE A 195 13.25 -8.11 2.12
N LEU A 196 13.29 -7.29 3.16
CA LEU A 196 13.37 -5.83 3.04
C LEU A 196 14.71 -5.36 2.44
N ASP A 197 15.81 -6.02 2.81
CA ASP A 197 17.13 -5.70 2.27
C ASP A 197 17.25 -6.04 0.79
N THR A 198 16.67 -7.17 0.38
CA THR A 198 16.75 -7.66 -1.00
C THR A 198 15.71 -7.05 -1.94
N ALA A 199 14.46 -6.91 -1.51
CA ALA A 199 13.33 -6.52 -2.36
C ALA A 199 12.77 -5.12 -2.02
N GLY A 200 13.22 -4.48 -0.94
CA GLY A 200 12.74 -3.17 -0.50
C GLY A 200 12.97 -2.05 -1.51
N ASN A 201 11.94 -1.22 -1.72
CA ASN A 201 12.01 -0.12 -2.67
C ASN A 201 12.73 1.15 -2.13
N LYS A 202 13.07 1.21 -0.84
CA LYS A 202 13.89 2.27 -0.21
C LYS A 202 13.50 3.70 -0.63
N THR A 203 12.21 4.03 -0.61
CA THR A 203 11.76 5.40 -0.88
C THR A 203 12.08 6.33 0.27
N TRP A 204 12.00 7.65 0.05
CA TRP A 204 12.30 8.65 1.08
C TRP A 204 11.38 8.54 2.32
N LEU A 205 10.13 8.07 2.13
CA LEU A 205 9.13 7.98 3.19
C LEU A 205 9.21 6.66 3.96
N HIS A 206 9.47 5.56 3.25
CA HIS A 206 9.56 4.22 3.79
C HIS A 206 10.20 3.26 2.79
N SER A 207 10.78 2.16 3.27
CA SER A 207 11.08 0.99 2.44
C SER A 207 9.87 0.06 2.44
N PHE A 208 9.44 -0.38 1.26
CA PHE A 208 8.25 -1.18 1.06
C PHE A 208 8.55 -2.44 0.25
N VAL A 209 7.91 -3.55 0.63
CA VAL A 209 7.84 -4.80 -0.15
C VAL A 209 6.40 -5.29 -0.24
N ASP A 210 6.03 -5.75 -1.44
CA ASP A 210 4.80 -6.46 -1.73
C ASP A 210 5.00 -7.97 -1.47
N LEU A 211 4.46 -8.45 -0.36
CA LEU A 211 4.68 -9.81 0.12
C LEU A 211 3.98 -10.88 -0.74
N ARG A 212 3.15 -10.49 -1.71
CA ARG A 212 2.63 -11.42 -2.73
C ARG A 212 3.75 -12.04 -3.57
N SER A 213 4.92 -11.40 -3.58
CA SER A 213 6.14 -11.94 -4.21
C SER A 213 6.85 -13.00 -3.35
N HIS A 214 6.49 -13.11 -2.07
CA HIS A 214 7.11 -13.97 -1.06
C HIS A 214 6.09 -14.90 -0.37
N PRO A 215 5.41 -15.79 -1.12
CA PRO A 215 4.35 -16.64 -0.57
C PRO A 215 4.85 -17.57 0.54
N ASN A 216 6.11 -18.02 0.48
CA ASN A 216 6.72 -18.84 1.53
C ASN A 216 6.75 -18.12 2.88
N PHE A 217 6.97 -16.80 2.90
CA PHE A 217 6.93 -16.01 4.13
C PHE A 217 5.50 -15.91 4.68
N LEU A 218 4.53 -15.61 3.80
CA LEU A 218 3.12 -15.48 4.19
C LEU A 218 2.48 -16.80 4.64
N MET A 219 2.99 -17.93 4.16
CA MET A 219 2.46 -19.26 4.45
C MET A 219 3.26 -20.00 5.53
N ASN A 220 4.33 -19.40 6.07
CA ASN A 220 5.17 -20.04 7.07
C ASN A 220 4.40 -20.18 8.41
N PRO A 221 4.13 -21.41 8.88
CA PRO A 221 3.42 -21.64 10.13
C PRO A 221 4.11 -21.00 11.35
N GLU A 222 5.44 -20.85 11.33
CA GLU A 222 6.21 -20.21 12.41
C GLU A 222 5.89 -18.72 12.55
N PHE A 223 5.48 -18.06 11.45
CA PHE A 223 5.23 -16.62 11.43
C PHE A 223 3.74 -16.30 11.48
N ASN A 224 2.89 -17.24 11.05
CA ASN A 224 1.46 -17.00 10.91
C ASN A 224 0.77 -16.59 12.22
N GLU A 225 1.26 -16.97 13.40
CA GLU A 225 0.63 -16.50 14.65
C GLU A 225 0.78 -14.99 14.86
N ALA A 226 1.80 -14.34 14.30
CA ALA A 226 1.92 -12.89 14.39
C ALA A 226 0.79 -12.16 13.63
N PHE A 227 0.38 -12.69 12.47
CA PHE A 227 -0.43 -11.94 11.51
C PHE A 227 -1.61 -12.69 10.86
N LEU A 228 -1.75 -14.01 11.05
CA LEU A 228 -2.89 -14.87 10.65
C LEU A 228 -3.37 -15.74 11.83
N HIS A 229 -3.23 -15.27 13.08
CA HIS A 229 -3.69 -16.04 14.23
C HIS A 229 -5.19 -16.40 14.08
N PRO A 230 -5.59 -17.68 14.23
CA PRO A 230 -6.95 -18.14 13.91
C PRO A 230 -8.04 -17.43 14.71
N LEU A 231 -7.76 -17.05 15.97
CA LEU A 231 -8.67 -16.24 16.78
C LEU A 231 -8.98 -14.89 16.12
N ASN A 232 -7.95 -14.22 15.57
CA ASN A 232 -8.12 -12.92 14.94
C ASN A 232 -8.89 -13.04 13.60
N ILE A 233 -8.57 -14.08 12.82
CA ILE A 233 -9.30 -14.41 11.57
C ILE A 233 -10.77 -14.68 11.87
N ALA A 234 -11.08 -15.47 12.91
CA ALA A 234 -12.44 -15.75 13.34
C ALA A 234 -13.17 -14.48 13.81
N LEU A 235 -12.49 -13.55 14.51
CA LEU A 235 -13.07 -12.27 14.93
C LEU A 235 -13.40 -11.36 13.73
N ILE A 236 -12.52 -11.28 12.74
CA ILE A 236 -12.80 -10.53 11.50
C ILE A 236 -13.98 -11.17 10.76
N ALA A 237 -13.96 -12.48 10.55
CA ALA A 237 -15.04 -13.18 9.85
C ALA A 237 -16.39 -13.07 10.57
N TYR A 238 -16.39 -13.15 11.91
CA TYR A 238 -17.58 -12.93 12.73
C TYR A 238 -18.12 -11.50 12.57
N LYS A 239 -17.24 -10.50 12.60
CA LYS A 239 -17.63 -9.10 12.40
C LYS A 239 -18.19 -8.86 11.00
N VAL A 240 -17.50 -9.34 9.96
CA VAL A 240 -17.96 -9.30 8.55
C VAL A 240 -19.31 -10.01 8.38
N GLY A 241 -19.48 -11.16 9.05
CA GLY A 241 -20.61 -12.06 8.84
C GLY A 241 -20.45 -12.95 7.62
N GLY A 242 -19.22 -13.36 7.31
CA GLY A 242 -18.95 -14.22 6.15
C GLY A 242 -17.49 -14.65 6.06
N PRO A 243 -17.16 -15.54 5.11
CA PRO A 243 -15.80 -15.94 4.82
C PRO A 243 -15.00 -14.74 4.31
N ILE A 244 -13.74 -14.66 4.72
CA ILE A 244 -12.83 -13.58 4.34
C ILE A 244 -11.64 -14.15 3.58
N ARG A 245 -11.03 -13.30 2.75
CA ARG A 245 -9.74 -13.59 2.10
C ARG A 245 -8.79 -12.42 2.26
N MET A 246 -7.50 -12.68 2.14
CA MET A 246 -6.50 -11.64 2.02
C MET A 246 -6.60 -10.97 0.65
N THR A 247 -6.51 -9.64 0.64
CA THR A 247 -6.56 -8.82 -0.58
C THR A 247 -5.25 -8.07 -0.82
N ASP A 248 -4.46 -7.88 0.24
CA ASP A 248 -3.16 -7.24 0.17
C ASP A 248 -2.26 -7.73 1.31
N ALA A 249 -0.94 -7.74 1.09
CA ALA A 249 0.06 -8.09 2.08
C ALA A 249 1.36 -7.33 1.84
N ARG A 250 1.78 -6.54 2.83
CA ARG A 250 2.84 -5.55 2.70
C ARG A 250 3.79 -5.61 3.88
N ALA A 251 5.08 -5.47 3.60
CA ALA A 251 6.11 -5.21 4.59
C ALA A 251 6.61 -3.77 4.43
N LYS A 252 6.73 -3.03 5.54
CA LYS A 252 7.20 -1.64 5.54
C LYS A 252 8.16 -1.32 6.69
N ASP A 253 9.33 -0.79 6.34
CA ASP A 253 10.23 -0.10 7.27
C ASP A 253 10.07 1.41 7.12
N VAL A 254 9.91 2.08 8.26
CA VAL A 254 9.63 3.52 8.31
C VAL A 254 10.65 4.19 9.22
N ALA A 255 11.45 5.06 8.63
CA ALA A 255 12.29 5.97 9.38
C ALA A 255 11.42 7.03 10.07
N PRO A 256 11.83 7.51 11.24
CA PRO A 256 11.06 8.51 11.94
C PRO A 256 11.06 9.84 11.20
N MET A 257 9.87 10.33 10.90
CA MET A 257 9.70 11.58 10.17
C MET A 257 8.32 12.17 10.46
N ALA A 258 8.31 13.48 10.71
CA ALA A 258 7.10 14.28 10.65
C ALA A 258 6.84 14.60 9.18
N ALA A 259 5.89 13.92 8.56
CA ALA A 259 5.43 14.21 7.20
C ALA A 259 3.91 13.98 7.11
N VAL A 260 3.19 14.96 6.57
CA VAL A 260 1.76 14.88 6.24
C VAL A 260 1.64 14.55 4.77
N THR A 261 1.66 13.26 4.46
CA THR A 261 1.51 12.68 3.10
C THR A 261 0.37 11.68 3.11
N LEU A 262 -0.25 11.34 1.97
CA LEU A 262 -1.50 10.57 1.88
C LEU A 262 -1.56 9.35 2.83
N ASP A 263 -0.53 8.50 2.84
CA ASP A 263 -0.47 7.27 3.67
C ASP A 263 -0.22 7.53 5.19
N ASN A 264 -0.06 8.81 5.59
CA ASN A 264 0.29 9.25 6.94
C ASN A 264 -0.65 10.34 7.50
N MET A 265 -1.63 10.83 6.74
CA MET A 265 -2.62 11.81 7.22
C MET A 265 -3.71 11.15 8.05
N LEU A 266 -4.49 11.91 8.83
CA LEU A 266 -5.73 11.39 9.41
C LEU A 266 -6.70 11.05 8.30
N HIS A 267 -7.12 9.78 8.18
CA HIS A 267 -7.94 9.31 7.07
C HIS A 267 -8.79 8.10 7.44
N ILE A 268 -9.69 7.75 6.52
CA ILE A 268 -10.29 6.42 6.40
C ILE A 268 -9.74 5.81 5.12
N ASP A 269 -9.51 4.50 5.10
CA ASP A 269 -9.01 3.85 3.89
C ASP A 269 -10.01 3.92 2.73
N ASN A 270 -9.44 4.00 1.53
CA ASN A 270 -10.06 4.44 0.29
C ASN A 270 -11.06 3.44 -0.35
N ASN A 271 -11.97 2.84 0.40
CA ASN A 271 -13.14 2.19 -0.19
C ASN A 271 -14.36 2.31 0.72
N PRO A 272 -15.32 3.21 0.43
CA PRO A 272 -16.47 3.35 1.28
C PRO A 272 -17.54 2.25 1.07
N TYR A 273 -17.37 1.41 0.04
CA TYR A 273 -18.36 0.44 -0.41
C TYR A 273 -18.08 -0.98 0.06
N VAL A 274 -16.88 -1.22 0.61
CA VAL A 274 -16.44 -2.53 1.11
C VAL A 274 -15.97 -2.36 2.55
N ALA A 275 -16.32 -3.33 3.40
CA ALA A 275 -15.75 -3.39 4.74
C ALA A 275 -14.30 -3.91 4.62
N GLU A 276 -13.34 -2.99 4.48
CA GLU A 276 -11.91 -3.32 4.51
C GLU A 276 -11.42 -3.43 5.95
N PHE A 277 -10.80 -4.57 6.26
CA PHE A 277 -10.13 -4.82 7.52
C PHE A 277 -8.64 -4.88 7.29
N LYS A 278 -7.86 -4.06 8.01
CA LYS A 278 -6.41 -4.17 8.00
C LYS A 278 -5.89 -4.64 9.33
N GLN A 279 -5.13 -5.70 9.27
CA GLN A 279 -4.31 -6.18 10.35
C GLN A 279 -2.90 -5.65 10.18
N THR A 280 -2.43 -4.93 11.19
CA THR A 280 -1.07 -4.38 11.23
C THR A 280 -0.34 -4.96 12.44
N THR A 281 0.73 -5.71 12.19
CA THR A 281 1.70 -6.11 13.21
C THR A 281 2.85 -5.12 13.16
N PHE A 282 3.18 -4.47 14.26
CA PHE A 282 4.19 -3.42 14.28
C PHE A 282 5.12 -3.53 15.50
N TRP A 283 6.39 -3.21 15.27
CA TRP A 283 7.48 -3.34 16.24
C TRP A 283 8.59 -2.30 15.96
N LYS A 284 9.51 -2.14 16.90
CA LYS A 284 10.73 -1.35 16.69
C LYS A 284 11.65 -2.09 15.72
N GLN A 285 12.14 -1.43 14.67
CA GLN A 285 12.94 -2.09 13.63
C GLN A 285 14.12 -2.86 14.23
N GLY A 286 14.24 -4.15 13.85
CA GLY A 286 15.29 -5.05 14.30
C GLY A 286 15.12 -5.66 15.70
N GLU A 287 14.09 -5.28 16.47
CA GLU A 287 13.92 -5.72 17.86
C GLU A 287 12.49 -6.22 18.14
N PRO A 288 12.30 -7.32 18.91
CA PRO A 288 10.99 -7.90 19.22
C PRO A 288 10.33 -7.13 20.39
N VAL A 289 10.16 -5.83 20.20
CA VAL A 289 9.54 -4.91 21.15
C VAL A 289 8.57 -4.00 20.41
N GLY A 290 7.54 -3.54 21.12
CA GLY A 290 6.56 -2.62 20.55
C GLY A 290 7.19 -1.28 20.14
N PRO A 291 6.49 -0.51 19.29
CA PRO A 291 7.01 0.76 18.80
C PRO A 291 6.98 1.83 19.90
N ASN A 292 8.08 2.55 20.07
CA ASN A 292 8.16 3.71 20.96
C ASN A 292 7.76 5.04 20.27
N GLY A 293 7.55 5.02 18.95
CA GLY A 293 7.12 6.14 18.13
C GLY A 293 6.48 5.66 16.82
N GLN A 294 5.87 6.57 16.06
CA GLN A 294 5.19 6.24 14.79
C GLN A 294 4.09 5.15 14.96
N CYS A 295 3.42 5.13 16.11
CA CYS A 295 2.39 4.13 16.43
C CYS A 295 1.11 4.34 15.61
N PHE A 296 0.26 3.31 15.54
CA PHE A 296 -1.09 3.47 15.01
C PHE A 296 -1.93 4.33 15.96
N VAL A 297 -2.64 5.31 15.42
CA VAL A 297 -3.60 6.15 16.15
C VAL A 297 -4.94 6.13 15.45
N CYS A 298 -6.02 6.10 16.23
CA CYS A 298 -7.37 6.16 15.71
C CYS A 298 -8.36 6.86 16.64
N LEU A 299 -9.53 7.15 16.09
CA LEU A 299 -10.72 7.56 16.81
C LEU A 299 -11.67 6.36 16.91
N PRO A 300 -11.58 5.51 17.97
CA PRO A 300 -12.48 4.37 18.14
C PRO A 300 -13.95 4.78 18.08
N GLY A 301 -14.82 3.92 17.56
CA GLY A 301 -16.25 4.19 17.41
C GLY A 301 -16.63 4.87 16.08
N THR A 302 -15.69 5.55 15.42
CA THR A 302 -15.97 6.23 14.13
C THR A 302 -16.36 5.28 13.00
N GLN A 303 -16.05 3.98 13.11
CA GLN A 303 -16.54 2.96 12.18
C GLN A 303 -18.08 2.83 12.16
N GLY A 304 -18.74 3.25 13.24
CA GLY A 304 -20.20 3.30 13.33
C GLY A 304 -20.83 4.49 12.61
N CYS A 305 -20.04 5.43 12.09
CA CYS A 305 -20.55 6.60 11.37
C CYS A 305 -21.22 6.16 10.06
N PRO A 306 -22.44 6.62 9.78
CA PRO A 306 -22.99 6.54 8.45
C PRO A 306 -22.06 7.25 7.47
N ARG A 307 -21.85 6.65 6.30
CA ARG A 307 -21.11 7.28 5.20
C ARG A 307 -22.05 7.46 4.03
N ALA A 308 -21.95 8.61 3.39
CA ALA A 308 -22.44 8.74 2.04
C ALA A 308 -21.53 7.91 1.13
N SER A 309 -22.00 6.73 0.75
CA SER A 309 -21.30 5.87 -0.21
C SER A 309 -22.32 5.44 -1.27
N ASP A 310 -22.29 6.18 -2.38
CA ASP A 310 -22.91 6.05 -3.71
C ASP A 310 -24.37 5.61 -3.88
N GLY A 311 -25.01 6.41 -4.73
CA GLY A 311 -25.99 5.94 -5.68
C GLY A 311 -27.41 6.29 -5.28
N VAL A 312 -28.18 6.72 -6.28
CA VAL A 312 -29.64 6.67 -6.20
C VAL A 312 -30.03 5.28 -6.66
N ILE A 313 -30.91 4.61 -5.91
CA ILE A 313 -31.54 3.40 -6.42
C ILE A 313 -32.46 3.80 -7.59
N ILE A 314 -32.13 3.35 -8.79
CA ILE A 314 -33.02 3.40 -9.96
C ILE A 314 -33.40 1.95 -10.27
N ASP A 315 -34.70 1.65 -10.26
CA ASP A 315 -35.24 0.32 -10.54
C ASP A 315 -34.58 -0.81 -9.72
N GLY A 316 -34.29 -0.54 -8.45
CA GLY A 316 -33.69 -1.52 -7.53
C GLY A 316 -32.18 -1.73 -7.71
N LYS A 317 -31.52 -0.96 -8.58
CA LYS A 317 -30.07 -1.01 -8.80
C LYS A 317 -29.40 0.29 -8.34
N PRO A 318 -28.26 0.22 -7.64
CA PRO A 318 -27.44 1.41 -7.39
C PRO A 318 -26.86 1.90 -8.71
N VAL A 319 -27.14 3.15 -9.09
CA VAL A 319 -26.54 3.81 -10.25
C VAL A 319 -25.55 4.87 -9.73
N PRO A 320 -24.25 4.77 -10.08
CA PRO A 320 -23.26 5.79 -9.74
C PRO A 320 -23.65 7.16 -10.32
N PHE A 321 -23.43 8.24 -9.58
CA PHE A 321 -23.83 9.58 -10.03
C PHE A 321 -23.13 10.03 -11.32
N GLY A 322 -21.88 9.60 -11.52
CA GLY A 322 -21.13 9.85 -12.77
C GLY A 322 -21.64 9.06 -13.98
N GLU A 323 -22.49 8.05 -13.77
CA GLU A 323 -23.13 7.25 -14.82
C GLU A 323 -24.58 7.66 -15.07
N LEU A 324 -25.11 8.63 -14.31
CA LEU A 324 -26.43 9.21 -14.58
C LEU A 324 -26.38 10.06 -15.84
N GLU A 325 -27.40 9.91 -16.70
CA GLU A 325 -27.64 10.87 -17.80
C GLU A 325 -27.84 12.29 -17.25
N ASP A 326 -27.45 13.30 -18.03
CA ASP A 326 -27.40 14.70 -17.60
C ASP A 326 -28.75 15.21 -17.08
N ASP A 327 -29.86 14.76 -17.66
CA ASP A 327 -31.22 15.13 -17.25
C ASP A 327 -31.61 14.53 -15.89
N ALA A 328 -31.22 13.28 -15.61
CA ALA A 328 -31.41 12.64 -14.31
C ALA A 328 -30.58 13.34 -13.24
N ARG A 329 -29.35 13.72 -13.59
CA ARG A 329 -28.44 14.48 -12.73
C ARG A 329 -29.02 15.86 -12.37
N ALA A 330 -29.53 16.60 -13.35
CA ALA A 330 -30.14 17.92 -13.15
C ALA A 330 -31.42 17.85 -12.30
N ALA A 331 -32.25 16.83 -12.50
CA ALA A 331 -33.46 16.62 -11.70
C ALA A 331 -33.14 16.38 -10.21
N LEU A 332 -32.08 15.61 -9.91
CA LEU A 332 -31.61 15.37 -8.55
C LEU A 332 -31.07 16.63 -7.86
N ILE A 333 -30.33 17.45 -8.59
CA ILE A 333 -29.81 18.75 -8.10
C ILE A 333 -30.98 19.70 -7.80
N SER A 334 -32.00 19.75 -8.66
CA SER A 334 -33.15 20.64 -8.50
C SER A 334 -34.00 20.35 -7.26
N LYS A 335 -34.09 19.08 -6.84
CA LYS A 335 -34.84 18.66 -5.64
C LYS A 335 -34.12 19.00 -4.33
N SER A 336 -32.79 19.05 -4.35
CA SER A 336 -31.95 19.14 -3.15
C SER A 336 -31.34 20.52 -2.92
N GLY A 337 -31.45 21.45 -3.88
CA GLY A 337 -30.94 22.82 -3.78
C GLY A 337 -29.41 22.95 -3.85
N SER A 338 -28.70 21.83 -3.93
CA SER A 338 -27.25 21.70 -4.12
C SER A 338 -26.95 20.28 -4.61
N PRO A 339 -25.95 20.03 -5.48
CA PRO A 339 -25.61 18.68 -5.89
C PRO A 339 -25.32 17.84 -4.64
N PRO A 340 -26.07 16.75 -4.39
CA PRO A 340 -25.71 15.86 -3.31
C PRO A 340 -24.37 15.22 -3.70
N ILE A 341 -23.43 15.15 -2.75
CA ILE A 341 -22.11 14.60 -3.04
C ILE A 341 -22.24 13.07 -3.01
N PHE A 342 -22.48 12.51 -4.18
CA PHE A 342 -22.85 11.10 -4.39
C PHE A 342 -21.67 10.22 -4.85
N TYR A 343 -20.44 10.71 -4.69
CA TYR A 343 -19.20 9.99 -4.98
C TYR A 343 -18.08 10.51 -4.06
N THR A 344 -17.12 9.64 -3.72
CA THR A 344 -15.94 10.01 -2.92
C THR A 344 -14.68 9.97 -3.78
N THR A 345 -13.67 10.73 -3.38
CA THR A 345 -12.30 10.58 -3.89
C THR A 345 -11.39 10.01 -2.79
N GLU A 346 -10.23 9.50 -3.19
CA GLU A 346 -9.17 9.15 -2.23
C GLU A 346 -8.84 10.34 -1.32
N ALA A 347 -8.74 11.55 -1.89
CA ALA A 347 -8.53 12.75 -1.11
C ALA A 347 -9.70 13.04 -0.18
N GLY A 348 -10.94 12.77 -0.58
CA GLY A 348 -12.21 12.90 0.15
C GLY A 348 -12.28 12.14 1.48
N SER A 349 -11.38 11.19 1.70
CA SER A 349 -11.32 10.37 2.92
C SER A 349 -10.29 10.87 3.95
N VAL A 350 -9.67 12.02 3.70
CA VAL A 350 -8.63 12.65 4.55
C VAL A 350 -9.20 13.80 5.41
N PHE A 351 -8.73 13.95 6.64
CA PHE A 351 -9.12 15.00 7.59
C PHE A 351 -7.92 15.92 7.84
N ARG A 352 -7.86 17.04 7.13
CA ARG A 352 -6.69 17.95 7.11
C ARG A 352 -6.99 19.35 7.64
N THR A 353 -8.25 19.75 7.66
CA THR A 353 -8.69 21.04 8.17
C THR A 353 -9.30 20.91 9.55
N GLU A 354 -9.34 22.01 10.30
CA GLU A 354 -9.99 22.06 11.60
C GLU A 354 -11.48 21.65 11.53
N SER A 355 -12.20 22.09 10.50
CA SER A 355 -13.60 21.73 10.31
C SER A 355 -13.79 20.22 10.09
N GLU A 356 -12.95 19.60 9.26
CA GLU A 356 -13.01 18.16 9.00
C GLU A 356 -12.68 17.34 10.25
N LEU A 357 -11.64 17.75 10.99
CA LEU A 357 -11.26 17.09 12.24
C LEU A 357 -12.36 17.22 13.30
N ASN A 358 -12.96 18.40 13.46
CA ASN A 358 -14.05 18.62 14.40
C ASN A 358 -15.27 17.76 14.05
N LYS A 359 -15.63 17.63 12.76
CA LYS A 359 -16.70 16.72 12.33
C LYS A 359 -16.44 15.27 12.74
N ALA A 360 -15.20 14.78 12.58
CA ALA A 360 -14.84 13.41 12.99
C ALA A 360 -14.95 13.21 14.51
N ILE A 361 -14.54 14.21 15.30
CA ILE A 361 -14.66 14.20 16.76
C ILE A 361 -16.13 14.26 17.20
N GLU A 362 -16.94 15.14 16.62
CA GLU A 362 -18.36 15.26 16.91
C GLU A 362 -19.12 13.96 16.60
N ALA A 363 -18.79 13.32 15.47
CA ALA A 363 -19.36 12.04 15.10
C ALA A 363 -18.97 10.93 16.09
N GLN A 364 -17.70 10.87 16.51
CA GLN A 364 -17.25 9.94 17.56
C GLN A 364 -18.03 10.16 18.86
N ASN A 365 -18.10 11.41 19.31
CA ASN A 365 -18.77 11.80 20.55
C ASN A 365 -20.25 11.39 20.55
N ALA A 366 -20.93 11.60 19.43
CA ALA A 366 -22.32 11.18 19.27
C ALA A 366 -22.50 9.66 19.34
N ILE A 367 -21.59 8.87 18.75
CA ILE A 367 -21.67 7.41 18.73
C ILE A 367 -21.33 6.80 20.10
N LYS A 368 -20.25 7.28 20.73
CA LYS A 368 -19.78 6.76 22.02
C LYS A 368 -20.51 7.39 23.21
N GLY A 369 -21.33 8.43 22.99
CA GLY A 369 -22.01 9.15 24.06
C GLY A 369 -21.06 9.87 25.01
N CYS A 370 -19.93 10.38 24.49
CA CYS A 370 -18.90 11.08 25.27
C CYS A 370 -18.85 12.58 24.95
N GLU A 371 -18.50 13.40 25.95
CA GLU A 371 -18.38 14.87 25.78
C GLU A 371 -17.01 15.28 25.22
N THR A 372 -16.01 14.42 25.36
CA THR A 372 -14.63 14.67 24.92
C THR A 372 -14.15 13.57 23.99
N PRO A 373 -13.30 13.89 22.98
CA PRO A 373 -12.79 12.90 22.05
C PRO A 373 -11.94 11.85 22.77
N VAL A 374 -12.10 10.60 22.35
CA VAL A 374 -11.22 9.49 22.77
C VAL A 374 -10.24 9.23 21.63
N VAL A 375 -8.99 9.65 21.80
CA VAL A 375 -7.92 9.38 20.83
C VAL A 375 -7.08 8.24 21.35
N VAL A 376 -6.98 7.15 20.60
CA VAL A 376 -6.19 5.96 21.00
C VAL A 376 -4.87 5.95 20.28
N ALA A 377 -3.77 5.83 21.02
CA ALA A 377 -2.42 5.64 20.47
C ALA A 377 -1.84 4.32 20.96
N LEU A 378 -1.56 3.40 20.02
CA LEU A 378 -1.10 2.06 20.35
C LEU A 378 0.40 2.03 20.71
N ARG A 379 0.71 2.49 21.93
CA ARG A 379 2.03 2.40 22.56
C ARG A 379 2.02 1.26 23.59
N ASP A 380 2.90 0.28 23.42
CA ASP A 380 3.11 -0.82 24.36
C ASP A 380 4.57 -1.31 24.25
N PRO A 381 5.20 -1.78 25.34
CA PRO A 381 6.52 -2.41 25.27
C PRO A 381 6.53 -3.72 24.48
N SER A 382 5.37 -4.35 24.31
CA SER A 382 5.17 -5.63 23.62
C SER A 382 4.95 -5.41 22.13
N VAL A 383 5.27 -6.41 21.31
CA VAL A 383 4.87 -6.39 19.91
C VAL A 383 3.34 -6.42 19.82
N ILE A 384 2.76 -5.57 18.98
CA ILE A 384 1.31 -5.44 18.83
C ILE A 384 0.88 -5.88 17.44
N THR A 385 -0.21 -6.65 17.40
CA THR A 385 -1.01 -6.91 16.23
C THR A 385 -2.38 -6.25 16.41
N ALA A 386 -2.64 -5.21 15.62
CA ALA A 386 -3.89 -4.46 15.64
C ALA A 386 -4.71 -4.74 14.38
N THR A 387 -5.97 -5.12 14.56
CA THR A 387 -6.95 -5.30 13.49
C THR A 387 -7.93 -4.15 13.55
N ALA A 388 -7.95 -3.32 12.50
CA ALA A 388 -8.86 -2.21 12.38
C ALA A 388 -9.81 -2.39 11.19
N GLU A 389 -11.06 -1.96 11.34
CA GLU A 389 -11.99 -1.78 10.22
C GLU A 389 -11.60 -0.50 9.47
N THR A 390 -10.41 -0.49 8.87
CA THR A 390 -9.81 0.74 8.32
C THR A 390 -10.59 1.33 7.17
N GLY A 391 -11.42 0.51 6.51
CA GLY A 391 -12.40 0.98 5.56
C GLY A 391 -13.42 1.94 6.17
N ASN A 392 -13.66 1.97 7.49
CA ASN A 392 -14.63 2.85 8.16
C ASN A 392 -14.05 3.65 9.36
N LEU A 393 -13.01 3.15 10.00
CA LEU A 393 -12.39 3.73 11.19
C LEU A 393 -11.50 4.91 10.80
N VAL A 394 -11.67 6.07 11.43
CA VAL A 394 -10.76 7.22 11.27
C VAL A 394 -9.44 6.92 12.00
N HIS A 395 -8.34 6.89 11.25
CA HIS A 395 -7.04 6.49 11.76
C HIS A 395 -5.87 7.13 11.00
N HIS A 396 -4.68 7.03 11.57
CA HIS A 396 -3.41 7.36 10.92
C HIS A 396 -2.22 6.77 11.67
N ARG A 397 -1.03 7.12 11.20
CA ARG A 397 0.22 6.92 11.92
C ARG A 397 0.54 8.18 12.74
N TYR A 398 0.65 8.03 14.05
CA TYR A 398 0.97 9.11 14.98
C TYR A 398 2.37 9.65 14.75
N ARG A 399 2.54 10.96 14.92
CA ARG A 399 3.81 11.64 14.80
C ARG A 399 4.19 12.19 16.17
N VAL A 400 5.26 11.66 16.74
CA VAL A 400 5.90 12.31 17.89
C VAL A 400 7.09 13.06 17.33
N GLU A 401 7.27 14.32 17.69
CA GLU A 401 8.56 15.01 17.58
C GLU A 401 9.28 14.85 18.94
N GLY A 402 10.58 14.56 18.95
CA GLY A 402 11.37 14.42 20.18
C GLY A 402 12.10 13.08 20.33
N GLU A 403 12.61 12.75 21.52
CA GLU A 403 13.48 11.56 21.70
C GLU A 403 12.78 10.23 21.48
N ALA A 404 11.47 10.14 21.81
CA ALA A 404 10.63 8.97 21.49
C ALA A 404 10.42 8.77 19.99
N SER A 405 10.75 9.79 19.17
CA SER A 405 10.69 9.72 17.71
C SER A 405 11.96 9.20 17.07
N LYS A 406 13.03 8.84 17.79
CA LYS A 406 14.30 8.47 17.12
C LYS A 406 14.32 7.05 16.55
N ASP A 407 13.38 6.20 16.96
CA ASP A 407 13.38 4.79 16.56
C ASP A 407 12.63 4.56 15.25
N SER A 408 13.27 3.86 14.31
CA SER A 408 12.61 3.33 13.13
C SER A 408 11.63 2.22 13.51
N ARG A 409 10.54 2.12 12.75
CA ARG A 409 9.48 1.13 12.96
C ARG A 409 9.37 0.20 11.77
N SER A 410 9.24 -1.08 12.04
CA SER A 410 8.85 -2.08 11.05
C SER A 410 7.40 -2.46 11.23
N CYS A 411 6.71 -2.78 10.13
CA CYS A 411 5.39 -3.39 10.21
C CYS A 411 5.11 -4.38 9.07
N LEU A 412 4.22 -5.32 9.37
CA LEU A 412 3.47 -6.13 8.43
C LEU A 412 2.03 -5.60 8.35
N LEU A 413 1.50 -5.48 7.14
CA LEU A 413 0.18 -4.90 6.88
C LEU A 413 -0.57 -5.83 5.95
N ILE A 414 -1.67 -6.41 6.42
CA ILE A 414 -2.49 -7.38 5.69
C ILE A 414 -3.91 -6.86 5.62
N ALA A 415 -4.47 -6.81 4.41
CA ALA A 415 -5.85 -6.41 4.19
C ALA A 415 -6.74 -7.64 3.96
N PHE A 416 -7.96 -7.60 4.48
CA PHE A 416 -8.97 -8.63 4.34
C PHE A 416 -10.29 -8.02 3.87
N HIS A 417 -10.95 -8.72 2.95
CA HIS A 417 -12.32 -8.46 2.51
C HIS A 417 -13.18 -9.71 2.68
N ALA A 418 -14.50 -9.52 2.78
CA ALA A 418 -15.44 -10.59 2.55
C ALA A 418 -15.27 -11.13 1.12
N VAL A 419 -15.31 -12.45 0.95
CA VAL A 419 -15.22 -13.05 -0.39
C VAL A 419 -16.32 -12.53 -1.32
N ASP A 420 -17.54 -12.39 -0.79
CA ASP A 420 -18.67 -11.91 -1.59
C ASP A 420 -18.57 -10.45 -1.98
N ASP A 421 -17.84 -9.61 -1.23
CA ASP A 421 -17.68 -8.19 -1.56
C ASP A 421 -16.59 -8.01 -2.62
N ASP A 422 -15.49 -8.75 -2.48
CA ASP A 422 -14.33 -8.70 -3.36
C ASP A 422 -13.82 -10.12 -3.63
N PRO A 423 -14.32 -10.84 -4.65
CA PRO A 423 -13.84 -12.18 -4.99
C PRO A 423 -12.44 -12.12 -5.64
N GLY A 424 -11.73 -13.23 -5.68
CA GLY A 424 -10.39 -13.32 -6.29
C GLY A 424 -9.41 -14.09 -5.44
N GLN A 425 -8.12 -13.84 -5.66
CA GLN A 425 -7.01 -14.51 -5.01
C GLN A 425 -5.88 -13.54 -4.67
N LEU A 426 -5.10 -13.84 -3.64
CA LEU A 426 -3.87 -13.10 -3.35
C LEU A 426 -2.67 -13.69 -4.11
N ILE A 427 -2.56 -15.03 -4.12
CA ILE A 427 -1.48 -15.79 -4.76
C ILE A 427 -2.08 -16.71 -5.82
N THR A 428 -1.40 -16.83 -6.97
CA THR A 428 -1.84 -17.73 -8.04
C THR A 428 -1.79 -19.20 -7.60
N PRO A 429 -2.65 -20.08 -8.13
CA PRO A 429 -2.77 -21.46 -7.66
C PRO A 429 -1.45 -22.24 -7.67
N ASP A 430 -0.66 -22.10 -8.74
CA ASP A 430 0.64 -22.79 -8.87
C ASP A 430 1.63 -22.34 -7.79
N ARG A 431 1.73 -21.03 -7.55
CA ARG A 431 2.63 -20.47 -6.53
C ARG A 431 2.16 -20.82 -5.13
N LEU A 432 0.85 -20.86 -4.91
CA LEU A 432 0.24 -21.26 -3.63
C LEU A 432 0.52 -22.74 -3.33
N ALA A 433 0.33 -23.63 -4.31
CA ALA A 433 0.59 -25.06 -4.17
C ALA A 433 2.08 -25.34 -3.91
N ALA A 434 2.98 -24.68 -4.64
CA ALA A 434 4.42 -24.79 -4.43
C ALA A 434 4.84 -24.34 -3.03
N ALA A 435 4.34 -23.17 -2.59
CA ALA A 435 4.62 -22.66 -1.26
C ALA A 435 4.06 -23.57 -0.17
N LYS A 436 2.81 -24.07 -0.29
CA LYS A 436 2.21 -25.03 0.64
C LYS A 436 3.06 -26.28 0.81
N ALA A 437 3.53 -26.86 -0.30
CA ALA A 437 4.38 -28.04 -0.28
C ALA A 437 5.75 -27.78 0.38
N GLN A 438 6.29 -26.57 0.25
CA GLN A 438 7.59 -26.21 0.79
C GLN A 438 7.56 -25.94 2.30
N VAL A 439 6.56 -25.21 2.80
CA VAL A 439 6.54 -24.74 4.20
C VAL A 439 5.51 -25.46 5.09
N GLY A 440 4.71 -26.38 4.53
CA GLY A 440 3.72 -27.14 5.30
C GLY A 440 2.56 -26.28 5.83
N ALA A 441 2.07 -25.36 5.00
CA ALA A 441 1.05 -24.38 5.40
C ALA A 441 -0.29 -25.02 5.78
N SER A 442 -1.00 -24.39 6.72
CA SER A 442 -2.34 -24.84 7.14
C SER A 442 -3.40 -24.63 6.05
N ASP A 443 -4.52 -25.34 6.18
CA ASP A 443 -5.66 -25.16 5.28
C ASP A 443 -6.30 -23.77 5.45
N LEU A 444 -6.25 -23.18 6.65
CA LEU A 444 -6.69 -21.81 6.88
C LEU A 444 -5.84 -20.81 6.11
N ALA A 445 -4.50 -20.91 6.20
CA ALA A 445 -3.61 -20.06 5.41
C ALA A 445 -3.83 -20.28 3.90
N THR A 446 -3.97 -21.54 3.47
CA THR A 446 -4.27 -21.86 2.06
C THR A 446 -5.57 -21.20 1.59
N PHE A 447 -6.63 -21.25 2.41
CA PHE A 447 -7.90 -20.59 2.11
C PHE A 447 -7.71 -19.08 1.98
N LEU A 448 -7.10 -18.43 2.96
CA LEU A 448 -6.98 -16.96 3.00
C LEU A 448 -6.22 -16.36 1.82
N LEU A 449 -5.23 -17.10 1.27
CA LEU A 449 -4.41 -16.63 0.14
C LEU A 449 -4.96 -17.06 -1.24
N GLY A 450 -5.82 -18.08 -1.27
CA GLY A 450 -6.30 -18.75 -2.48
C GLY A 450 -7.43 -18.02 -3.21
N ARG A 451 -7.87 -18.62 -4.32
CA ARG A 451 -8.96 -18.11 -5.17
C ARG A 451 -10.32 -18.49 -4.62
N HIS A 452 -11.21 -17.50 -4.59
CA HIS A 452 -12.63 -17.70 -4.30
C HIS A 452 -13.47 -16.84 -5.23
N ASP A 453 -14.58 -17.38 -5.71
CA ASP A 453 -15.52 -16.65 -6.55
C ASP A 453 -16.77 -16.23 -5.75
N ARG A 454 -17.44 -15.16 -6.17
CA ARG A 454 -18.64 -14.64 -5.49
C ARG A 454 -19.77 -15.68 -5.56
N GLY A 455 -20.40 -15.97 -4.42
CA GLY A 455 -21.49 -16.94 -4.35
C GLY A 455 -21.08 -18.40 -4.60
N GLU A 456 -19.79 -18.71 -4.44
CA GLU A 456 -19.28 -20.08 -4.54
C GLU A 456 -20.00 -21.02 -3.55
N ALA A 457 -20.53 -22.13 -4.07
CA ALA A 457 -21.28 -23.08 -3.26
C ALA A 457 -20.36 -23.82 -2.28
N GLY A 458 -20.75 -23.89 -1.00
CA GLY A 458 -19.98 -24.59 0.03
C GLY A 458 -18.81 -23.79 0.62
N ILE A 459 -18.63 -22.53 0.23
CA ILE A 459 -17.51 -21.71 0.69
C ILE A 459 -17.55 -21.44 2.20
N ASN A 460 -18.75 -21.23 2.75
CA ASN A 460 -18.95 -21.03 4.18
C ASN A 460 -18.52 -22.28 4.97
N GLU A 461 -18.93 -23.46 4.52
CA GLU A 461 -18.56 -24.74 5.13
C GLU A 461 -17.06 -24.97 5.05
N THR A 462 -16.45 -24.70 3.89
CA THR A 462 -15.01 -24.85 3.68
C THR A 462 -14.21 -23.94 4.61
N PHE A 463 -14.60 -22.67 4.71
CA PHE A 463 -13.94 -21.70 5.57
C PHE A 463 -14.08 -22.03 7.06
N VAL A 464 -15.30 -22.35 7.52
CA VAL A 464 -15.56 -22.71 8.92
C VAL A 464 -14.85 -24.03 9.27
N SER A 465 -14.79 -25.00 8.34
CA SER A 465 -14.01 -26.22 8.53
C SER A 465 -12.52 -25.90 8.71
N ALA A 466 -11.94 -25.02 7.90
CA ALA A 466 -10.54 -24.63 8.03
C ALA A 466 -10.25 -23.92 9.36
N LEU A 467 -11.18 -23.10 9.87
CA LEU A 467 -11.07 -22.46 11.18
C LEU A 467 -11.21 -23.45 12.35
N THR A 468 -12.14 -24.39 12.26
CA THR A 468 -12.42 -25.34 13.36
C THR A 468 -11.30 -26.35 13.57
N VAL A 469 -10.51 -26.66 12.53
CA VAL A 469 -9.24 -27.42 12.69
C VAL A 469 -8.28 -26.71 13.67
N GLU A 470 -8.33 -25.37 13.73
CA GLU A 470 -7.50 -24.55 14.62
C GLU A 470 -8.16 -24.27 15.98
N ALA A 471 -9.28 -24.93 16.31
CA ALA A 471 -10.05 -24.67 17.53
C ALA A 471 -9.24 -24.86 18.83
N ALA A 472 -8.34 -25.84 18.87
CA ALA A 472 -7.49 -26.06 20.04
C ALA A 472 -6.56 -24.87 20.31
N LYS A 473 -5.94 -24.32 19.27
CA LYS A 473 -5.08 -23.13 19.34
C LYS A 473 -5.85 -21.89 19.76
N MET A 474 -7.04 -21.68 19.20
CA MET A 474 -7.93 -20.59 19.63
C MET A 474 -8.33 -20.73 21.10
N GLY A 475 -8.68 -21.93 21.54
CA GLY A 475 -9.03 -22.23 22.92
C GLY A 475 -7.90 -21.86 23.88
N GLY A 476 -6.69 -22.40 23.66
CA GLY A 476 -5.53 -22.10 24.50
C GLY A 476 -5.17 -20.61 24.54
N THR A 477 -5.36 -19.89 23.43
CA THR A 477 -5.16 -18.44 23.40
C THR A 477 -6.19 -17.73 24.26
N LEU A 478 -7.49 -17.99 24.07
CA LEU A 478 -8.58 -17.37 24.85
C LEU A 478 -8.40 -17.61 26.36
N GLU A 479 -7.95 -18.80 26.77
CA GLU A 479 -7.62 -19.08 28.16
C GLU A 479 -6.49 -18.19 28.67
N THR A 480 -5.44 -18.03 27.88
CA THR A 480 -4.30 -17.18 28.20
C THR A 480 -4.73 -15.73 28.31
N LEU A 481 -5.56 -15.23 27.39
CA LEU A 481 -6.08 -13.86 27.41
C LEU A 481 -6.88 -13.60 28.69
N LYS A 482 -7.77 -14.53 29.07
CA LYS A 482 -8.56 -14.46 30.30
C LYS A 482 -7.67 -14.45 31.55
N ALA A 483 -6.62 -15.27 31.57
CA ALA A 483 -5.67 -15.32 32.68
C ALA A 483 -4.77 -14.06 32.77
N ASN A 484 -4.47 -13.44 31.62
CA ASN A 484 -3.52 -12.34 31.50
C ASN A 484 -4.16 -10.95 31.43
N GLU A 485 -5.45 -10.80 31.78
CA GLU A 485 -6.16 -9.51 31.68
C GLU A 485 -5.45 -8.36 32.42
N ALA A 486 -4.73 -8.67 33.50
CA ALA A 486 -3.92 -7.71 34.27
C ALA A 486 -2.39 -7.85 34.08
N ALA A 487 -1.93 -8.75 33.19
CA ALA A 487 -0.51 -9.01 33.00
C ALA A 487 0.18 -7.90 32.17
N THR A 488 1.49 -7.78 32.35
CA THR A 488 2.34 -6.81 31.61
C THR A 488 3.15 -7.44 30.49
N SER A 489 3.09 -8.78 30.32
CA SER A 489 3.81 -9.53 29.30
C SER A 489 3.07 -10.81 28.89
N GLY A 490 3.33 -11.31 27.69
CA GLY A 490 2.68 -12.51 27.14
C GLY A 490 1.36 -12.20 26.44
N PRO A 491 0.70 -13.21 25.82
CA PRO A 491 -0.48 -12.99 25.01
C PRO A 491 -1.59 -12.27 25.79
N ARG A 492 -2.03 -11.12 25.27
CA ARG A 492 -3.03 -10.24 25.90
C ARG A 492 -3.93 -9.57 24.86
N TYR A 493 -5.17 -9.32 25.25
CA TYR A 493 -6.09 -8.48 24.50
C TYR A 493 -6.06 -7.08 25.12
N LEU A 494 -5.53 -6.11 24.39
CA LEU A 494 -5.44 -4.73 24.88
C LEU A 494 -6.76 -4.00 24.58
N THR A 495 -7.36 -3.40 25.61
CA THR A 495 -8.54 -2.55 25.42
C THR A 495 -8.11 -1.20 24.83
N PRO A 496 -8.71 -0.73 23.72
CA PRO A 496 -8.38 0.56 23.13
C PRO A 496 -8.46 1.72 24.12
N GLU A 497 -9.42 1.71 25.05
CA GLU A 497 -9.62 2.75 26.07
C GLU A 497 -8.44 2.86 27.03
N ALA A 498 -7.77 1.74 27.35
CA ALA A 498 -6.57 1.74 28.19
C ALA A 498 -5.35 2.35 27.48
N LYS A 499 -5.48 2.60 26.17
CA LYS A 499 -4.48 3.25 25.31
C LYS A 499 -4.92 4.64 24.84
N ALA A 500 -5.94 5.21 25.50
CA ALA A 500 -6.38 6.57 25.23
C ALA A 500 -5.31 7.59 25.66
N LEU A 501 -5.10 8.61 24.83
CA LEU A 501 -4.21 9.73 25.13
C LEU A 501 -4.80 10.60 26.25
N PRO A 502 -3.98 11.09 27.19
CA PRO A 502 -4.42 12.09 28.15
C PRO A 502 -4.73 13.43 27.44
N PRO A 503 -5.53 14.32 28.07
CA PRO A 503 -5.97 15.57 27.42
C PRO A 503 -4.86 16.47 26.85
N ALA A 504 -3.70 16.53 27.52
CA ALA A 504 -2.55 17.29 27.02
C ALA A 504 -2.00 16.70 25.71
N GLU A 505 -1.84 15.38 25.64
CA GLU A 505 -1.37 14.69 24.43
C GLU A 505 -2.41 14.70 23.30
N VAL A 506 -3.71 14.80 23.62
CA VAL A 506 -4.77 15.01 22.62
C VAL A 506 -4.61 16.37 21.94
N ALA A 507 -4.27 17.42 22.69
CA ALA A 507 -3.99 18.73 22.11
C ALA A 507 -2.75 18.69 21.21
N GLU A 508 -1.66 18.05 21.65
CA GLU A 508 -0.46 17.85 20.83
C GLU A 508 -0.74 17.03 19.57
N TRP A 509 -1.56 15.98 19.69
CA TRP A 509 -2.02 15.20 18.54
C TRP A 509 -2.77 16.07 17.53
N ARG A 510 -3.70 16.91 18.00
CA ARG A 510 -4.49 17.81 17.15
C ARG A 510 -3.57 18.76 16.37
N GLU A 511 -2.62 19.39 17.04
CA GLU A 511 -1.62 20.25 16.39
C GLU A 511 -0.82 19.47 15.35
N SER A 512 -0.37 18.25 15.70
CA SER A 512 0.39 17.41 14.77
C SER A 512 -0.41 17.04 13.52
N VAL A 513 -1.73 16.81 13.64
CA VAL A 513 -2.63 16.44 12.54
C VAL A 513 -2.83 17.62 11.59
N LEU A 514 -3.09 18.80 12.13
CA LEU A 514 -3.44 20.00 11.36
C LEU A 514 -2.23 20.74 10.79
N HIS A 515 -1.09 20.72 11.51
CA HIS A 515 0.04 21.60 11.21
C HIS A 515 1.36 20.89 10.94
N GLY A 516 1.35 19.56 10.79
CA GLY A 516 2.55 18.83 10.36
C GLY A 516 3.05 19.28 8.97
N PRO A 517 4.33 19.10 8.64
CA PRO A 517 4.87 19.54 7.36
C PRO A 517 4.35 18.66 6.21
N GLY A 518 3.71 19.28 5.22
CA GLY A 518 3.34 18.64 3.95
C GLY A 518 4.54 18.37 3.04
N THR A 519 4.29 17.69 1.91
CA THR A 519 5.34 17.35 0.93
C THR A 519 6.04 18.60 0.43
N GLU A 520 5.30 19.66 0.12
CA GLU A 520 5.86 20.92 -0.37
C GLU A 520 6.80 21.58 0.66
N ALA A 521 6.38 21.64 1.93
CA ALA A 521 7.21 22.21 3.01
C ALA A 521 8.52 21.45 3.18
N ILE A 522 8.50 20.12 3.06
CA ILE A 522 9.70 19.27 3.11
C ILE A 522 10.63 19.57 1.93
N LYS A 523 10.09 19.63 0.69
CA LYS A 523 10.87 19.95 -0.52
C LYS A 523 11.55 21.32 -0.40
N ARG A 524 10.82 22.31 0.11
CA ARG A 524 11.31 23.68 0.33
C ARG A 524 12.43 23.73 1.37
N ASN A 525 12.25 23.07 2.53
CA ASN A 525 13.28 23.00 3.55
C ASN A 525 14.57 22.33 3.07
N GLN A 526 14.46 21.40 2.12
CA GLN A 526 15.61 20.74 1.48
C GLN A 526 16.21 21.53 0.32
N ARG A 527 15.60 22.64 -0.12
CA ARG A 527 16.04 23.47 -1.27
C ARG A 527 16.41 22.62 -2.49
N ILE A 528 15.51 21.70 -2.86
CA ILE A 528 15.78 20.74 -3.95
C ILE A 528 16.09 21.50 -5.25
N LEU A 529 15.26 22.48 -5.59
CA LEU A 529 15.49 23.47 -6.65
C LEU A 529 15.39 24.87 -6.05
N THR A 530 15.96 25.84 -6.74
CA THR A 530 15.88 27.27 -6.37
C THR A 530 15.60 28.09 -7.62
N GLU A 531 14.70 29.06 -7.52
CA GLU A 531 14.36 29.91 -8.67
C GLU A 531 15.59 30.63 -9.26
N GLY A 532 15.77 30.51 -10.57
CA GLY A 532 16.88 31.15 -11.29
C GLY A 532 18.23 30.42 -11.19
N GLU A 533 18.27 29.24 -10.56
CA GLU A 533 19.46 28.40 -10.56
C GLU A 533 19.81 27.97 -12.01
N SER A 534 21.07 28.16 -12.40
CA SER A 534 21.60 27.70 -13.69
C SER A 534 22.33 26.39 -13.48
N LEU A 535 21.85 25.34 -14.14
CA LEU A 535 22.26 23.95 -13.91
C LEU A 535 22.76 23.33 -15.21
N SER A 536 23.74 22.44 -15.14
CA SER A 536 23.96 21.52 -16.24
C SER A 536 22.72 20.64 -16.45
N HIS A 537 22.56 20.09 -17.66
CA HIS A 537 21.43 19.23 -17.99
C HIS A 537 21.35 17.99 -17.08
N ALA A 538 22.49 17.41 -16.71
CA ALA A 538 22.56 16.27 -15.80
C ALA A 538 22.19 16.62 -14.35
N GLU A 539 22.63 17.77 -13.85
CA GLU A 539 22.23 18.28 -12.53
C GLU A 539 20.73 18.58 -12.49
N PHE A 540 20.21 19.19 -13.56
CA PHE A 540 18.79 19.47 -13.69
C PHE A 540 17.95 18.19 -13.67
N ALA A 541 18.31 17.19 -14.47
CA ALA A 541 17.65 15.89 -14.46
C ALA A 541 17.68 15.24 -13.07
N THR A 542 18.80 15.32 -12.36
CA THR A 542 18.95 14.79 -11.00
C THR A 542 17.97 15.45 -10.03
N LYS A 543 17.86 16.79 -10.08
CA LYS A 543 16.95 17.54 -9.21
C LYS A 543 15.48 17.31 -9.55
N ILE A 544 15.12 17.20 -10.84
CA ILE A 544 13.76 16.84 -11.26
C ILE A 544 13.36 15.45 -10.76
N LYS A 545 14.23 14.44 -10.92
CA LYS A 545 13.97 13.09 -10.37
C LYS A 545 13.79 13.13 -8.85
N LYS A 546 14.58 13.94 -8.14
CA LYS A 546 14.41 14.15 -6.70
C LYS A 546 13.03 14.74 -6.37
N LEU A 547 12.56 15.76 -7.09
CA LEU A 547 11.20 16.30 -6.93
C LEU A 547 10.13 15.23 -7.19
N MET A 548 10.24 14.47 -8.28
CA MET A 548 9.29 13.42 -8.62
C MET A 548 9.16 12.35 -7.52
N ALA A 549 10.25 12.06 -6.81
CA ALA A 549 10.23 11.12 -5.70
C ALA A 549 9.38 11.58 -4.51
N TYR A 550 9.27 12.90 -4.30
CA TYR A 550 8.36 13.51 -3.33
C TYR A 550 6.93 13.55 -3.88
N ASP A 551 6.74 14.09 -5.08
CA ASP A 551 5.40 14.35 -5.63
C ASP A 551 4.61 13.07 -5.94
N LYS A 552 5.28 11.95 -6.21
CA LYS A 552 4.60 10.64 -6.37
C LYS A 552 3.93 10.12 -5.08
N THR A 553 4.17 10.78 -3.94
CA THR A 553 3.55 10.48 -2.63
C THR A 553 2.45 11.47 -2.25
N GLY A 554 2.18 12.45 -3.10
CA GLY A 554 1.10 13.42 -2.90
C GLY A 554 -0.30 12.81 -3.02
N VAL A 555 -1.27 13.60 -2.62
CA VAL A 555 -2.70 13.22 -2.64
C VAL A 555 -3.21 13.20 -4.09
N LEU A 556 -4.03 12.21 -4.43
CA LEU A 556 -4.72 12.14 -5.72
C LEU A 556 -6.23 12.23 -5.52
N GLU A 557 -6.93 12.87 -6.44
CA GLU A 557 -8.41 12.96 -6.46
C GLU A 557 -9.03 11.81 -7.26
N LEU A 558 -8.47 10.59 -7.12
CA LEU A 558 -8.98 9.42 -7.84
C LEU A 558 -10.35 9.02 -7.29
N ILE A 559 -11.29 8.72 -8.20
CA ILE A 559 -12.65 8.29 -7.89
C ILE A 559 -12.66 6.89 -7.27
N LEU A 560 -13.50 6.68 -6.27
CA LEU A 560 -13.83 5.36 -5.75
C LEU A 560 -15.21 4.96 -6.29
N TYR A 561 -15.36 3.72 -6.76
CA TYR A 561 -16.59 3.27 -7.41
C TYR A 561 -17.32 2.25 -6.54
N SER A 562 -18.64 2.39 -6.46
CA SER A 562 -19.46 1.38 -5.79
C SER A 562 -19.33 -0.03 -6.34
N ASP A 563 -18.98 -0.23 -7.60
CA ASP A 563 -18.80 -1.57 -8.17
C ASP A 563 -17.38 -2.13 -7.99
N GLY A 564 -16.51 -1.43 -7.28
CA GLY A 564 -15.14 -1.86 -6.99
C GLY A 564 -14.19 -1.78 -8.19
N ARG A 565 -14.58 -1.16 -9.31
CA ARG A 565 -13.70 -1.12 -10.51
C ARG A 565 -12.40 -0.35 -10.28
N GLU A 566 -12.29 0.47 -9.23
CA GLU A 566 -11.04 1.07 -8.78
C GLU A 566 -9.95 0.03 -8.46
N GLU A 567 -10.32 -1.19 -8.08
CA GLU A 567 -9.37 -2.26 -7.80
C GLU A 567 -8.50 -2.58 -9.03
N LYS A 568 -9.07 -2.44 -10.24
CA LYS A 568 -8.37 -2.70 -11.51
C LYS A 568 -7.16 -1.79 -11.68
N ARG A 569 -7.23 -0.52 -11.29
CA ARG A 569 -6.12 0.45 -11.47
C ARG A 569 -5.01 0.32 -10.43
N LYS A 570 -5.22 -0.40 -9.31
CA LYS A 570 -4.26 -0.44 -8.19
C LYS A 570 -2.88 -0.90 -8.61
N TRP A 571 -2.78 -1.91 -9.48
CA TRP A 571 -1.49 -2.39 -10.00
C TRP A 571 -0.72 -1.28 -10.71
N ALA A 572 -1.35 -0.61 -11.69
CA ALA A 572 -0.71 0.45 -12.48
C ALA A 572 -0.31 1.63 -11.60
N ARG A 573 -1.17 2.03 -10.65
CA ARG A 573 -0.88 3.09 -9.67
C ARG A 573 0.35 2.75 -8.83
N ASN A 574 0.46 1.51 -8.38
CA ASN A 574 1.58 1.04 -7.56
C ASN A 574 2.89 0.99 -8.35
N GLN A 575 2.87 0.71 -9.67
CA GLN A 575 4.08 0.81 -10.51
C GLN A 575 4.69 2.22 -10.52
N ILE A 576 3.89 3.26 -10.27
CA ILE A 576 4.36 4.65 -10.16
C ILE A 576 4.83 4.93 -8.72
N ARG A 577 4.00 4.59 -7.73
CA ARG A 577 4.32 4.81 -6.29
C ARG A 577 5.58 4.08 -5.85
N GLU A 578 5.83 2.88 -6.39
CA GLU A 578 6.96 2.03 -5.99
C GLU A 578 8.29 2.38 -6.70
N LEU A 579 8.30 3.37 -7.60
CA LEU A 579 9.54 3.84 -8.23
C LEU A 579 10.56 4.25 -7.18
N ARG A 580 11.76 3.67 -7.29
CA ARG A 580 12.85 3.89 -6.34
C ARG A 580 13.60 5.17 -6.65
N LEU A 581 14.09 5.84 -5.62
CA LEU A 581 15.22 6.75 -5.79
C LEU A 581 16.47 5.92 -6.06
N GLU A 582 17.38 6.43 -6.89
CA GLU A 582 18.67 5.77 -7.09
C GLU A 582 19.48 5.77 -5.78
N ILE A 583 20.19 4.67 -5.51
CA ILE A 583 21.14 4.59 -4.40
C ILE A 583 22.52 4.89 -4.99
N PRO A 584 23.19 5.97 -4.57
CA PRO A 584 24.51 6.31 -5.08
C PRO A 584 25.48 5.12 -4.95
N GLY A 585 26.05 4.70 -6.07
CA GLY A 585 27.04 3.60 -6.13
C GLY A 585 26.45 2.22 -6.46
N GLU A 586 25.13 2.04 -6.56
CA GLU A 586 24.55 0.81 -7.09
C GLU A 586 24.60 0.80 -8.63
N THR A 587 25.32 -0.16 -9.22
CA THR A 587 25.28 -0.39 -10.67
C THR A 587 23.95 -1.04 -11.07
N ALA A 588 23.36 -0.61 -12.19
CA ALA A 588 22.17 -1.24 -12.74
C ALA A 588 22.38 -2.75 -12.95
N ASN A 589 21.73 -3.57 -12.12
CA ASN A 589 21.70 -5.02 -12.27
C ASN A 589 20.37 -5.41 -12.91
N PRO A 590 20.36 -5.98 -14.13
CA PRO A 590 19.13 -6.40 -14.80
C PRO A 590 18.37 -7.51 -14.05
N ASN A 591 19.05 -8.21 -13.11
CA ASN A 591 18.48 -9.27 -12.27
C ASN A 591 18.16 -8.80 -10.83
N ASP A 592 18.23 -7.50 -10.53
CA ASP A 592 17.89 -6.94 -9.23
C ASP A 592 16.44 -7.28 -8.89
N PRO A 593 16.04 -7.92 -7.78
CA PRO A 593 14.63 -8.25 -7.50
C PRO A 593 13.72 -7.03 -7.19
N ARG A 594 14.26 -5.82 -7.11
CA ARG A 594 13.51 -4.59 -6.76
C ARG A 594 12.80 -3.93 -7.97
N PRO A 595 11.79 -3.06 -7.76
CA PRO A 595 11.20 -2.24 -8.82
C PRO A 595 12.25 -1.40 -9.58
N PRO A 596 11.99 -0.90 -10.80
CA PRO A 596 12.94 -0.03 -11.48
C PRO A 596 13.21 1.26 -10.69
N SER A 597 14.41 1.83 -10.84
CA SER A 597 14.70 3.17 -10.30
C SER A 597 14.10 4.26 -11.20
N LEU A 598 13.89 5.44 -10.61
CA LEU A 598 13.57 6.66 -11.35
C LEU A 598 14.59 6.90 -12.46
N ASP A 599 15.88 6.72 -12.18
CA ASP A 599 16.96 6.90 -13.16
C ASP A 599 16.81 5.98 -14.39
N GLN A 600 16.57 4.69 -14.15
CA GLN A 600 16.36 3.72 -15.22
C GLN A 600 15.14 4.06 -16.08
N ARG A 601 14.02 4.41 -15.45
CA ARG A 601 12.79 4.78 -16.18
C ARG A 601 12.90 6.13 -16.88
N PHE A 602 13.58 7.09 -16.27
CA PHE A 602 13.69 8.48 -16.73
C PHE A 602 14.74 8.67 -17.82
N ALA A 603 15.62 7.70 -18.06
CA ALA A 603 16.71 7.82 -19.04
C ALA A 603 16.26 8.32 -20.42
N ILE A 604 15.20 7.75 -20.99
CA ILE A 604 14.65 8.15 -22.30
C ILE A 604 13.99 9.53 -22.28
N TRP A 605 13.57 10.00 -21.11
CA TRP A 605 12.88 11.27 -20.93
C TRP A 605 13.84 12.44 -20.75
N THR A 606 15.12 12.13 -20.48
CA THR A 606 16.15 13.14 -20.20
C THR A 606 16.30 14.13 -21.35
N GLU A 607 16.26 13.67 -22.61
CA GLU A 607 16.40 14.55 -23.78
C GLU A 607 15.25 15.56 -23.95
N TYR A 608 14.10 15.32 -23.31
CA TYR A 608 12.94 16.21 -23.35
C TYR A 608 12.94 17.25 -22.24
N LEU A 609 13.89 17.18 -21.30
CA LEU A 609 14.09 18.21 -20.28
C LEU A 609 14.66 19.48 -20.90
N ALA A 610 13.96 20.58 -20.65
CA ALA A 610 14.34 21.92 -21.09
C ALA A 610 14.03 22.95 -20.00
N THR A 611 14.54 24.18 -20.20
CA THR A 611 14.11 25.36 -19.43
C THR A 611 12.59 25.49 -19.55
N PRO A 612 11.84 25.60 -18.44
CA PRO A 612 10.39 25.69 -18.49
C PRO A 612 9.94 26.98 -19.17
N ALA A 613 8.94 26.88 -20.05
CA ALA A 613 8.34 28.01 -20.75
C ALA A 613 6.84 28.14 -20.45
N THR A 614 6.26 29.33 -20.67
CA THR A 614 4.84 29.59 -20.37
C THR A 614 3.91 28.69 -21.20
N GLU A 615 4.28 28.41 -22.45
CA GLU A 615 3.56 27.51 -23.34
C GLU A 615 3.53 26.05 -22.88
N ASP A 616 4.40 25.67 -21.95
CA ASP A 616 4.39 24.33 -21.34
C ASP A 616 3.31 24.20 -20.25
N LEU A 617 2.71 25.30 -19.79
CA LEU A 617 1.61 25.28 -18.83
C LEU A 617 0.29 24.86 -19.49
N LEU A 618 0.00 23.57 -19.40
CA LEU A 618 -1.30 23.00 -19.76
C LEU A 618 -2.35 23.24 -18.67
N ASP A 619 -3.54 23.70 -19.05
CA ASP A 619 -4.70 23.73 -18.16
C ASP A 619 -5.31 22.33 -17.98
N LYS A 620 -6.23 22.19 -17.02
CA LYS A 620 -6.91 20.93 -16.72
C LYS A 620 -7.63 20.32 -17.92
N ASN A 621 -8.14 21.13 -18.86
CA ASN A 621 -8.86 20.66 -20.05
C ASN A 621 -7.89 20.04 -21.06
N ALA A 622 -6.77 20.72 -21.32
CA ALA A 622 -5.70 20.19 -22.15
C ALA A 622 -5.13 18.89 -21.56
N LEU A 623 -4.94 18.84 -20.24
CA LEU A 623 -4.49 17.61 -19.57
C LEU A 623 -5.51 16.48 -19.70
N ALA A 624 -6.80 16.75 -19.47
CA ALA A 624 -7.86 15.74 -19.62
C ALA A 624 -7.95 15.20 -21.06
N GLU A 625 -7.78 16.06 -22.06
CA GLU A 625 -7.73 15.66 -23.48
C GLU A 625 -6.54 14.72 -23.77
N LEU A 626 -5.37 14.99 -23.18
CA LEU A 626 -4.24 14.05 -23.29
C LEU A 626 -4.54 12.70 -22.63
N ALA A 627 -5.25 12.68 -21.50
CA ALA A 627 -5.71 11.43 -20.88
C ALA A 627 -6.67 10.66 -21.81
N THR A 628 -7.62 11.35 -22.44
CA THR A 628 -8.54 10.74 -23.41
C THR A 628 -7.80 10.13 -24.61
N GLN A 629 -6.77 10.82 -25.14
CA GLN A 629 -5.93 10.26 -26.22
C GLN A 629 -5.20 8.99 -25.78
N MET A 630 -4.59 8.99 -24.58
CA MET A 630 -3.90 7.81 -24.05
C MET A 630 -4.86 6.66 -23.76
N GLU A 631 -6.05 6.96 -23.24
CA GLU A 631 -7.10 5.96 -22.98
C GLU A 631 -7.55 5.30 -24.29
N ALA A 632 -7.77 6.07 -25.36
CA ALA A 632 -8.16 5.54 -26.66
C ALA A 632 -7.09 4.59 -27.24
N ILE A 633 -5.80 4.92 -27.07
CA ILE A 633 -4.68 4.03 -27.44
C ILE A 633 -4.76 2.74 -26.62
N SER A 634 -4.90 2.84 -25.30
CA SER A 634 -5.01 1.67 -24.42
C SER A 634 -6.19 0.78 -24.81
N GLN A 635 -7.37 1.36 -25.04
CA GLN A 635 -8.58 0.61 -25.39
C GLN A 635 -8.44 -0.10 -26.74
N LYS A 636 -7.87 0.57 -27.75
CA LYS A 636 -7.57 -0.05 -29.05
C LYS A 636 -6.73 -1.32 -28.90
N HIS A 637 -5.70 -1.29 -28.07
CA HIS A 637 -4.82 -2.45 -27.86
C HIS A 637 -5.48 -3.56 -27.04
N ILE A 638 -6.35 -3.21 -26.09
CA ILE A 638 -7.20 -4.17 -25.37
C ILE A 638 -8.13 -4.89 -26.35
N ASP A 639 -8.83 -4.15 -27.22
CA ASP A 639 -9.76 -4.71 -28.21
C ASP A 639 -9.06 -5.62 -29.23
N GLN A 640 -7.79 -5.34 -29.52
CA GLN A 640 -6.95 -6.16 -30.40
C GLN A 640 -6.36 -7.40 -29.71
N GLY A 641 -6.54 -7.57 -28.40
CA GLY A 641 -5.92 -8.66 -27.64
C GLY A 641 -4.38 -8.58 -27.62
N THR A 642 -3.84 -7.36 -27.61
CA THR A 642 -2.39 -7.13 -27.62
C THR A 642 -1.74 -7.77 -26.39
N VAL A 643 -0.72 -8.60 -26.60
CA VAL A 643 0.09 -9.13 -25.51
C VAL A 643 1.07 -8.06 -25.04
N PRO A 644 1.06 -7.67 -23.75
CA PRO A 644 2.01 -6.71 -23.22
C PRO A 644 3.47 -7.17 -23.35
N SER A 645 4.38 -6.20 -23.46
CA SER A 645 5.81 -6.44 -23.33
C SER A 645 6.19 -6.90 -21.91
N ASP A 646 7.22 -7.74 -21.82
CA ASP A 646 7.80 -8.21 -20.56
C ASP A 646 8.72 -7.18 -19.89
N GLU A 647 8.88 -5.98 -20.47
CA GLU A 647 9.73 -4.90 -19.94
C GLU A 647 9.37 -4.48 -18.51
N LEU A 648 8.08 -4.58 -18.14
CA LEU A 648 7.64 -4.32 -16.78
C LEU A 648 7.58 -5.63 -16.00
N ARG A 649 8.02 -5.61 -14.74
CA ARG A 649 7.83 -6.74 -13.83
C ARG A 649 6.35 -7.02 -13.64
N GLN A 650 5.90 -8.12 -14.21
CA GLN A 650 4.51 -8.53 -14.14
C GLN A 650 4.26 -9.27 -12.81
N LYS A 651 3.64 -8.56 -11.85
CA LYS A 651 3.08 -9.16 -10.62
C LYS A 651 1.68 -9.75 -10.84
N VAL A 652 1.10 -9.48 -12.02
CA VAL A 652 -0.24 -9.86 -12.45
C VAL A 652 -0.14 -10.56 -13.81
N GLY A 653 -1.17 -11.29 -14.22
CA GLY A 653 -1.21 -11.88 -15.56
C GLY A 653 -1.16 -10.82 -16.66
N PRO A 654 -0.58 -11.10 -17.85
CA PRO A 654 -0.49 -10.16 -18.97
C PRO A 654 -1.86 -9.54 -19.35
N GLU A 655 -2.93 -10.31 -19.24
CA GLU A 655 -4.30 -9.89 -19.52
C GLU A 655 -4.79 -8.73 -18.64
N PHE A 656 -4.16 -8.50 -17.49
CA PHE A 656 -4.53 -7.44 -16.55
C PHE A 656 -3.79 -6.12 -16.79
N VAL A 657 -2.64 -6.14 -17.46
CA VAL A 657 -1.70 -5.01 -17.54
C VAL A 657 -2.29 -3.82 -18.29
N LEU A 658 -2.79 -4.04 -19.51
CA LEU A 658 -3.38 -2.98 -20.33
C LEU A 658 -4.69 -2.45 -19.71
N PRO A 659 -5.67 -3.29 -19.30
CA PRO A 659 -6.87 -2.82 -18.62
C PRO A 659 -6.59 -2.01 -17.34
N ALA A 660 -5.63 -2.43 -16.52
CA ALA A 660 -5.24 -1.71 -15.31
C ALA A 660 -4.65 -0.33 -15.63
N THR A 661 -3.80 -0.25 -16.66
CA THR A 661 -3.17 1.00 -17.10
C THR A 661 -4.21 1.95 -17.71
N GLY A 662 -5.08 1.45 -18.58
CA GLY A 662 -6.18 2.22 -19.18
C GLY A 662 -7.16 2.76 -18.14
N GLN A 663 -7.55 1.95 -17.15
CA GLN A 663 -8.40 2.42 -16.05
C GLN A 663 -7.74 3.53 -15.24
N LEU A 664 -6.43 3.40 -14.92
CA LEU A 664 -5.71 4.47 -14.22
C LEU A 664 -5.69 5.77 -15.04
N ILE A 665 -5.42 5.69 -16.34
CA ILE A 665 -5.39 6.86 -17.24
C ILE A 665 -6.75 7.56 -17.28
N ARG A 666 -7.84 6.80 -17.45
CA ARG A 666 -9.21 7.32 -17.41
C ARG A 666 -9.46 8.07 -16.09
N ASP A 667 -9.14 7.44 -14.97
CA ASP A 667 -9.42 8.00 -13.65
C ASP A 667 -8.56 9.24 -13.35
N LEU A 668 -7.32 9.29 -13.84
CA LEU A 668 -6.46 10.47 -13.76
C LEU A 668 -7.00 11.64 -14.60
N GLY A 669 -7.56 11.35 -15.78
CA GLY A 669 -8.22 12.35 -16.62
C GLY A 669 -9.44 12.99 -15.93
N VAL A 670 -10.16 12.23 -15.11
CA VAL A 670 -11.21 12.79 -14.26
C VAL A 670 -10.63 13.49 -13.03
N ALA A 671 -9.60 12.94 -12.39
CA ALA A 671 -8.98 13.55 -11.20
C ALA A 671 -8.38 14.93 -11.49
N ILE A 672 -7.74 15.12 -12.66
CA ILE A 672 -7.10 16.40 -13.01
C ILE A 672 -8.11 17.55 -13.17
N GLN A 673 -9.34 17.23 -13.55
CA GLN A 673 -10.45 18.19 -13.63
C GLN A 673 -10.96 18.66 -12.26
N ASN A 674 -10.61 17.91 -11.21
CA ASN A 674 -11.23 18.00 -9.89
C ASN A 674 -10.21 18.17 -8.75
N CYS A 675 -8.97 18.54 -9.08
CA CYS A 675 -7.91 18.75 -8.10
C CYS A 675 -8.32 19.77 -7.03
N SER A 676 -8.34 19.35 -5.75
CA SER A 676 -8.80 20.23 -4.66
C SER A 676 -7.79 21.28 -4.23
N ASN A 677 -6.52 21.09 -4.60
CA ASN A 677 -5.41 21.98 -4.26
C ASN A 677 -4.23 21.78 -5.22
N ARG A 678 -3.21 22.64 -5.04
CA ARG A 678 -1.99 22.66 -5.84
C ARG A 678 -1.21 21.34 -5.79
N GLU A 679 -1.05 20.73 -4.60
CA GLU A 679 -0.33 19.47 -4.45
C GLU A 679 -0.99 18.33 -5.24
N ALA A 680 -2.33 18.26 -5.22
CA ALA A 680 -3.10 17.28 -5.98
C ALA A 680 -2.96 17.49 -7.49
N PHE A 681 -2.94 18.75 -7.95
CA PHE A 681 -2.74 19.08 -9.37
C PHE A 681 -1.36 18.63 -9.87
N ILE A 682 -0.29 18.95 -9.13
CA ILE A 682 1.08 18.53 -9.45
C ILE A 682 1.21 17.01 -9.45
N SER A 683 0.69 16.36 -8.39
CA SER A 683 0.78 14.91 -8.23
C SER A 683 0.00 14.19 -9.34
N THR A 684 -1.19 14.67 -9.69
CA THR A 684 -2.00 14.09 -10.76
C THR A 684 -1.32 14.23 -12.12
N GLY A 685 -0.76 15.41 -12.44
CA GLY A 685 0.03 15.61 -13.66
C GLY A 685 1.26 14.68 -13.74
N LEU A 686 1.97 14.50 -12.62
CA LEU A 686 3.08 13.55 -12.55
C LEU A 686 2.63 12.09 -12.76
N PHE A 687 1.50 11.69 -12.18
CA PHE A 687 0.95 10.35 -12.39
C PHE A 687 0.51 10.14 -13.83
N MET A 688 -0.04 11.16 -14.51
CA MET A 688 -0.35 11.09 -15.94
C MET A 688 0.90 10.87 -16.79
N PHE A 689 2.00 11.58 -16.49
CA PHE A 689 3.28 11.36 -17.16
C PHE A 689 3.78 9.92 -17.00
N TRP A 690 3.79 9.39 -15.77
CA TRP A 690 4.25 8.02 -15.54
C TRP A 690 3.28 6.94 -16.04
N ALA A 691 1.99 7.22 -16.11
CA ALA A 691 1.01 6.34 -16.76
C ALA A 691 1.24 6.30 -18.28
N CYS A 692 1.61 7.43 -18.89
CA CYS A 692 2.04 7.49 -20.29
C CYS A 692 3.29 6.63 -20.55
N ASP A 693 4.34 6.78 -19.73
CA ASP A 693 5.55 5.93 -19.79
C ASP A 693 5.22 4.45 -19.61
N THR A 694 4.34 4.13 -18.66
CA THR A 694 3.88 2.75 -18.43
C THR A 694 3.18 2.20 -19.66
N LEU A 695 2.22 2.94 -20.24
CA LEU A 695 1.52 2.56 -21.46
C LEU A 695 2.49 2.35 -22.63
N MET A 696 3.45 3.26 -22.82
CA MET A 696 4.45 3.16 -23.88
C MET A 696 5.31 1.89 -23.75
N ARG A 697 5.67 1.49 -22.53
CA ARG A 697 6.51 0.30 -22.27
C ARG A 697 5.75 -1.01 -22.41
N VAL A 698 4.47 -1.04 -22.03
CA VAL A 698 3.66 -2.27 -22.17
C VAL A 698 3.30 -2.57 -23.62
N LEU A 699 3.26 -1.55 -24.49
CA LEU A 699 3.00 -1.78 -25.91
C LEU A 699 4.20 -2.45 -26.60
N PRO A 700 3.97 -3.36 -27.56
CA PRO A 700 5.03 -3.94 -28.38
C PRO A 700 5.83 -2.87 -29.12
N ASP A 701 7.13 -3.08 -29.32
CA ASP A 701 8.00 -2.10 -30.02
C ASP A 701 7.55 -1.77 -31.44
N THR A 702 6.76 -2.64 -32.06
CA THR A 702 6.16 -2.43 -33.38
C THR A 702 4.91 -1.56 -33.36
N ALA A 703 4.40 -1.15 -32.20
CA ALA A 703 3.18 -0.34 -32.10
C ALA A 703 3.45 1.10 -32.61
N PRO A 704 2.78 1.56 -33.68
CA PRO A 704 3.00 2.89 -34.24
C PRO A 704 2.64 4.02 -33.26
N GLU A 705 1.71 3.76 -32.32
CA GLU A 705 1.25 4.69 -31.30
C GLU A 705 2.35 5.05 -30.28
N LYS A 706 3.48 4.32 -30.23
CA LYS A 706 4.61 4.70 -29.35
C LYS A 706 5.11 6.11 -29.64
N ALA A 707 5.13 6.54 -30.91
CA ALA A 707 5.53 7.89 -31.27
C ALA A 707 4.59 8.96 -30.69
N ASP A 708 3.28 8.69 -30.72
CA ASP A 708 2.27 9.57 -30.11
C ASP A 708 2.41 9.62 -28.59
N LEU A 709 2.65 8.47 -27.95
CA LEU A 709 2.89 8.39 -26.51
C LEU A 709 4.16 9.13 -26.09
N VAL A 710 5.25 9.06 -26.87
CA VAL A 710 6.46 9.86 -26.61
C VAL A 710 6.15 11.36 -26.70
N ARG A 711 5.38 11.79 -27.71
CA ARG A 711 4.95 13.19 -27.84
C ARG A 711 4.06 13.66 -26.68
N ILE A 712 3.12 12.82 -26.22
CA ILE A 712 2.25 13.11 -25.07
C ILE A 712 3.08 13.16 -23.78
N GLY A 713 3.93 12.16 -23.55
CA GLY A 713 4.82 12.10 -22.37
C GLY A 713 5.76 13.30 -22.29
N ALA A 714 6.31 13.76 -23.41
CA ALA A 714 7.13 14.97 -23.46
C ALA A 714 6.35 16.23 -23.06
N GLN A 715 5.09 16.38 -23.50
CA GLN A 715 4.23 17.49 -23.08
C GLN A 715 3.92 17.44 -21.58
N LEU A 716 3.57 16.25 -21.07
CA LEU A 716 3.29 16.06 -19.64
C LEU A 716 4.52 16.33 -18.77
N LEU A 717 5.72 15.93 -19.21
CA LEU A 717 6.97 16.22 -18.51
C LEU A 717 7.26 17.72 -18.47
N LYS A 718 7.17 18.41 -19.61
CA LYS A 718 7.38 19.86 -19.68
C LYS A 718 6.39 20.62 -18.81
N HIS A 719 5.12 20.23 -18.84
CA HIS A 719 4.10 20.75 -17.95
C HIS A 719 4.46 20.56 -16.47
N TYR A 720 4.84 19.35 -16.06
CA TYR A 720 5.24 19.08 -14.68
C TYR A 720 6.42 19.96 -14.22
N VAL A 721 7.43 20.14 -15.09
CA VAL A 721 8.58 21.02 -14.81
C VAL A 721 8.15 22.49 -14.72
N ALA A 722 7.31 22.96 -15.64
CA ALA A 722 6.81 24.33 -15.67
C ALA A 722 5.96 24.68 -14.45
N VAL A 723 5.03 23.79 -14.06
CA VAL A 723 4.23 23.97 -12.83
C VAL A 723 5.13 23.95 -11.59
N SER A 724 6.15 23.07 -11.55
CA SER A 724 7.09 23.05 -10.43
C SER A 724 7.86 24.37 -10.30
N ALA A 725 8.29 24.97 -11.42
CA ALA A 725 8.93 26.28 -11.43
C ALA A 725 7.97 27.41 -11.03
N LEU A 726 6.71 27.32 -11.45
CA LEU A 726 5.65 28.25 -11.08
C LEU A 726 5.43 28.28 -9.55
N VAL A 727 5.40 27.11 -8.92
CA VAL A 727 5.23 26.98 -7.46
C VAL A 727 6.42 27.57 -6.71
N GLU A 728 7.64 27.27 -7.13
CA GLU A 728 8.85 27.82 -6.49
C GLU A 728 8.84 29.37 -6.54
N LYS A 729 8.42 29.94 -7.68
CA LYS A 729 8.26 31.40 -7.83
C LYS A 729 7.23 32.01 -6.88
N GLN A 730 6.08 31.34 -6.68
CA GLN A 730 5.07 31.77 -5.71
C GLN A 730 5.62 31.76 -4.28
N VAL A 731 6.42 30.74 -3.94
CA VAL A 731 7.04 30.61 -2.61
C VAL A 731 8.04 31.74 -2.36
N VAL A 732 8.94 32.00 -3.31
CA VAL A 732 9.93 33.09 -3.20
C VAL A 732 9.25 34.45 -3.07
N ALA A 733 8.18 34.70 -3.83
CA ALA A 733 7.43 35.95 -3.73
C ALA A 733 6.81 36.15 -2.35
N ARG A 734 6.23 35.10 -1.75
CA ARG A 734 5.61 35.17 -0.40
C ARG A 734 6.65 35.34 0.71
N ASP A 735 7.83 34.76 0.57
CA ASP A 735 8.91 34.90 1.55
C ASP A 735 9.59 36.27 1.53
N GLY A 736 9.59 36.93 0.37
CA GLY A 736 10.08 38.30 0.22
C GLY A 736 9.11 39.36 0.76
N ASP A 737 7.85 38.99 0.96
CA ASP A 737 6.78 39.88 1.43
C ASP A 737 6.54 39.65 2.94
N THR A 738 7.50 40.07 3.77
CA THR A 738 7.29 40.14 5.23
C THR A 738 6.32 41.26 5.55
N GLY A 739 5.02 40.99 5.41
CA GLY A 739 3.97 41.85 5.97
C GLY A 739 2.69 41.94 5.17
N GLU A 740 1.94 40.85 5.04
CA GLU A 740 0.48 40.81 5.25
C GLU A 740 -0.04 39.38 5.02
N ASN A 741 -0.61 38.77 6.06
CA ASN A 741 -1.30 37.47 5.98
C ASN A 741 -2.50 37.60 5.03
N ILE A 742 -2.57 36.74 4.01
CA ILE A 742 -3.81 36.46 3.30
C ILE A 742 -3.96 34.94 3.22
N ASP A 743 -4.99 34.44 3.92
CA ASP A 743 -5.45 33.03 4.00
C ASP A 743 -5.78 32.40 2.63
#